data_AF-S7QA92-F1
#
_entry.id   AF-S7QA92-F1
#
_cell.length_a   1.000
_cell.length_b   1.000
_cell.length_c   1.000
_cell.angle_alpha   90.00
_cell.angle_beta   90.00
_cell.angle_gamma   90.00
#
_symmetry.space_group_name_H-M   'P 1'
#
loop_
_entity.id
_entity.type
_entity.pdbx_description
1 polymer ?
#
loop_
_entity_poly.entity_id
_entity_poly.type
_entity_poly.pdbx_seq_one_letter_code
_entity_poly.pdbx_strand_id
1 'polypeptide(L)'
;MNVFYEDSVHFDRDLPEFGTQGGVHVHQDGLTVTSPVLMWVQALDILLEKMRASGFDFSRVLALSGAGQQHGSIYWKAGASRVLTSLSPDLPLHEQLQACFSIRDCPVWMDSSTTAQCRQLEAAVGGAQALSRLTGSRAYERFTGNQIAKIYQQNPEAYSHTERISLVSSFAASLFLGSYCPIDYSDGSGMNLLQIQDKVWAQACLGACAPHLEEKLGPPVPSCSVVGPVSSYYVQRYGFPPGCKVVAFTGDNPASLAGMRLEEGDIAISLGTSDTLFLWLQEPTPALEGHIFCSPVDPRHYMALLCFKNGSLMREKIRDESASGSWSEFSKALRSTEMGNGGSLGFYFDVKEITPEMIGRHRFSPENREVPAFPADVEIRALIEGQFMAKRIHAEGLGYRVLPKTKILATGGASHNRDILQVLSDVFGAPVYVIDTANSACVGSAYRAFHGSGRSEAETRECIYYNANWELERTNQSGLERCEGEQDKRLHCYASWRNSSGTIELVKKGCWLDDFNCYDRQECVATEENPQVYFCCCEGNFCNERFTHLPEAGGPEVTYEPPPTAPTLLTVLAYSLLPIGGLSLIVLLAFWMYRHRKAPYGHVDIHEDPGPPPPSPLVGLKPLQLLEIKARGRFGCVWKAQLMNDFVAVKIFPLQDKQSWQSEREIFSTPGMKHENLLQFIAAEKRGSNLEVELWLITAFHDKGSLTDYLKGNIITWNELCHVAETMSRGLSYLHEDVPWCRGEGHKPSIAHRDFKSKNVLLKSDLTAVLADFGLAVRFEPGKPPGDTHGQVGTRRYMAPEVLEGAINFQRDAFLRIDMYAMGLVLWELVSRCKAADGPVDEYMLPFEEEIGQHPSLEELQEVVVHKKMRPAIKDHWLKHPGLAQLCVTIEECWDHDAEARLSAGCVEERVSLVRRSVNGTTSDCLVSLVTSVTNVDLPPKESSI
;
A
#
# COMPACT_ATOMS: atom_id res chain seq x y z
N MET A 1 -8.72 -4.72 -16.35
CA MET A 1 -7.72 -3.63 -16.43
C MET A 1 -6.72 -3.87 -15.30
N ASN A 2 -5.43 -4.00 -15.62
CA ASN A 2 -4.38 -4.28 -14.63
C ASN A 2 -3.53 -3.02 -14.41
N VAL A 3 -3.13 -2.78 -13.16
CA VAL A 3 -2.18 -1.71 -12.85
C VAL A 3 -0.78 -2.17 -13.27
N PHE A 4 -0.07 -1.32 -14.00
CA PHE A 4 1.29 -1.62 -14.50
C PHE A 4 2.31 -0.53 -14.14
N TYR A 5 1.85 0.59 -13.57
CA TYR A 5 2.67 1.74 -13.21
C TYR A 5 2.01 2.47 -12.04
N GLU A 6 2.83 2.85 -11.05
CA GLU A 6 2.43 3.66 -9.91
C GLU A 6 3.57 4.62 -9.54
N ASP A 7 3.23 5.83 -9.10
CA ASP A 7 4.19 6.81 -8.59
C ASP A 7 3.48 7.78 -7.62
N SER A 8 4.24 8.47 -6.79
CA SER A 8 3.72 9.37 -5.75
C SER A 8 4.64 10.56 -5.46
N VAL A 9 4.06 11.62 -4.91
CA VAL A 9 4.78 12.75 -4.31
C VAL A 9 4.24 12.92 -2.90
N HIS A 10 5.12 12.89 -1.91
CA HIS A 10 4.79 12.99 -0.49
C HIS A 10 5.07 14.41 -0.02
N PHE A 11 4.02 15.16 0.34
CA PHE A 11 4.11 16.61 0.57
C PHE A 11 5.20 17.03 1.56
N ASP A 12 5.23 16.47 2.77
CA ASP A 12 6.21 16.87 3.80
C ASP A 12 7.66 16.53 3.41
N ARG A 13 7.86 15.45 2.63
CA ARG A 13 9.18 14.96 2.23
C ARG A 13 9.70 15.68 0.99
N ASP A 14 8.84 15.83 -0.01
CA ASP A 14 9.22 16.27 -1.35
C ASP A 14 9.01 17.78 -1.54
N LEU A 15 8.18 18.42 -0.71
CA LEU A 15 7.97 19.87 -0.69
C LEU A 15 8.06 20.46 0.74
N PRO A 16 9.16 20.20 1.49
CA PRO A 16 9.31 20.61 2.88
C PRO A 16 9.29 22.14 3.08
N GLU A 17 9.52 22.92 2.03
CA GLU A 17 9.47 24.38 2.05
C GLU A 17 8.10 24.95 2.44
N PHE A 18 7.02 24.18 2.27
CA PHE A 18 5.69 24.56 2.72
C PHE A 18 5.47 24.32 4.22
N GLY A 19 6.38 23.62 4.90
CA GLY A 19 6.37 23.44 6.36
C GLY A 19 5.12 22.70 6.88
N THR A 20 4.58 21.77 6.09
CA THR A 20 3.44 20.94 6.50
C THR A 20 3.86 19.77 7.38
N GLN A 21 2.91 19.24 8.16
CA GLN A 21 3.04 17.96 8.86
C GLN A 21 1.78 17.14 8.57
N GLY A 22 1.95 15.95 8.01
CA GLY A 22 0.85 15.19 7.43
C GLY A 22 0.24 15.86 6.18
N GLY A 23 1.01 16.70 5.48
CA GLY A 23 0.51 17.47 4.33
C GLY A 23 -0.42 18.63 4.69
N VAL A 24 -0.55 18.98 5.97
CA VAL A 24 -1.44 20.05 6.45
C VAL A 24 -0.71 20.99 7.42
N HIS A 25 -1.32 22.15 7.66
CA HIS A 25 -1.05 23.04 8.78
C HIS A 25 -2.21 22.97 9.76
N VAL A 26 -1.94 22.56 10.99
CA VAL A 26 -2.86 22.73 12.12
C VAL A 26 -2.57 24.09 12.74
N HIS A 27 -3.55 24.99 12.73
CA HIS A 27 -3.38 26.35 13.22
C HIS A 27 -3.38 26.41 14.75
N GLN A 28 -3.06 27.57 15.31
CA GLN A 28 -2.94 27.77 16.76
C GLN A 28 -4.23 27.51 17.55
N ASP A 29 -5.40 27.59 16.90
CA ASP A 29 -6.69 27.31 17.53
C ASP A 29 -6.95 25.80 17.73
N GLY A 30 -6.12 24.93 17.14
CA GLY A 30 -6.26 23.47 17.19
C GLY A 30 -7.48 22.93 16.43
N LEU A 31 -8.19 23.78 15.68
CA LEU A 31 -9.43 23.44 14.97
C LEU A 31 -9.34 23.72 13.47
N THR A 32 -8.69 24.82 13.09
CA THR A 32 -8.48 25.20 11.70
C THR A 32 -7.35 24.36 11.11
N VAL A 33 -7.63 23.67 10.01
CA VAL A 33 -6.66 22.80 9.32
C VAL A 33 -6.68 23.07 7.83
N THR A 34 -5.51 23.43 7.28
CA THR A 34 -5.39 23.87 5.89
C THR A 34 -4.21 23.21 5.18
N SER A 35 -4.20 23.24 3.84
CA SER A 35 -3.02 22.93 3.02
C SER A 35 -2.79 24.05 2.00
N PRO A 36 -1.53 24.42 1.71
CA PRO A 36 -1.24 25.42 0.68
C PRO A 36 -1.62 24.92 -0.72
N VAL A 37 -2.45 25.65 -1.46
CA VAL A 37 -2.90 25.23 -2.80
C VAL A 37 -1.75 25.10 -3.81
N LEU A 38 -0.73 25.96 -3.70
CA LEU A 38 0.45 25.90 -4.58
C LEU A 38 1.31 24.67 -4.33
N MET A 39 1.26 24.09 -3.13
CA MET A 39 1.91 22.81 -2.84
C MET A 39 1.31 21.69 -3.69
N TRP A 40 -0.02 21.66 -3.85
CA TRP A 40 -0.69 20.69 -4.73
C TRP A 40 -0.35 20.90 -6.21
N VAL A 41 -0.26 22.16 -6.67
CA VAL A 41 0.16 22.48 -8.04
C VAL A 41 1.59 22.01 -8.30
N GLN A 42 2.52 22.35 -7.41
CA GLN A 42 3.92 21.99 -7.54
C GLN A 42 4.13 20.46 -7.41
N ALA A 43 3.35 19.79 -6.56
CA ALA A 43 3.38 18.33 -6.47
C ALA A 43 2.97 17.65 -7.77
N LEU A 44 1.99 18.21 -8.52
CA LEU A 44 1.61 17.70 -9.84
C LEU A 44 2.74 17.90 -10.87
N ASP A 45 3.43 19.05 -10.86
CA ASP A 45 4.61 19.26 -11.70
C ASP A 45 5.68 18.20 -11.41
N ILE A 46 6.02 17.98 -10.13
CA ILE A 46 7.02 16.99 -9.71
C ILE A 46 6.59 15.58 -10.15
N LEU A 47 5.33 15.20 -9.96
CA LEU A 47 4.82 13.88 -10.32
C LEU A 47 4.96 13.63 -11.82
N LEU A 48 4.54 14.58 -12.66
CA LEU A 48 4.60 14.42 -14.12
C LEU A 48 6.05 14.38 -14.63
N GLU A 49 6.95 15.17 -14.04
CA GLU A 49 8.38 15.11 -14.38
C GLU A 49 9.02 13.80 -13.92
N LYS A 50 8.65 13.26 -12.75
CA LYS A 50 9.09 11.93 -12.30
C LYS A 50 8.65 10.83 -13.26
N MET A 51 7.37 10.85 -13.66
CA MET A 51 6.83 9.90 -14.64
C MET A 51 7.55 9.99 -15.99
N ARG A 52 7.82 11.21 -16.48
CA ARG A 52 8.64 11.41 -17.68
C ARG A 52 10.05 10.84 -17.50
N ALA A 53 10.70 11.13 -16.37
CA ALA A 53 12.07 10.71 -16.09
C ALA A 53 12.19 9.17 -15.96
N SER A 54 11.14 8.50 -15.49
CA SER A 54 11.07 7.04 -15.45
C SER A 54 10.76 6.39 -16.80
N GLY A 55 10.54 7.18 -17.86
CA GLY A 55 10.22 6.70 -19.19
C GLY A 55 8.75 6.29 -19.38
N PHE A 56 7.82 6.87 -18.60
CA PHE A 56 6.38 6.62 -18.79
C PHE A 56 5.93 7.13 -20.16
N ASP A 57 5.26 6.26 -20.93
CA ASP A 57 4.78 6.59 -22.27
C ASP A 57 3.41 7.26 -22.22
N PHE A 58 3.42 8.60 -22.11
CA PHE A 58 2.20 9.41 -22.10
C PHE A 58 1.37 9.31 -23.38
N SER A 59 1.95 8.88 -24.51
CA SER A 59 1.23 8.79 -25.80
C SER A 59 0.11 7.74 -25.77
N ARG A 60 0.18 6.80 -24.83
CA ARG A 60 -0.78 5.71 -24.64
C ARG A 60 -1.96 6.07 -23.73
N VAL A 61 -1.96 7.26 -23.13
CA VAL A 61 -3.03 7.66 -22.21
C VAL A 61 -4.27 8.09 -22.99
N LEU A 62 -5.26 7.20 -23.07
CA LEU A 62 -6.51 7.45 -23.80
C LEU A 62 -7.48 8.36 -23.04
N ALA A 63 -7.52 8.22 -21.72
CA ALA A 63 -8.36 9.02 -20.84
C ALA A 63 -7.74 9.03 -19.45
N LEU A 64 -8.08 10.07 -18.68
CA LEU A 64 -7.73 10.19 -17.27
C LEU A 64 -8.94 10.69 -16.47
N SER A 65 -8.98 10.28 -15.22
CA SER A 65 -9.83 10.82 -14.15
C SER A 65 -9.02 10.73 -12.86
N GLY A 66 -9.55 11.28 -11.78
CA GLY A 66 -8.86 11.26 -10.49
C GLY A 66 -9.80 11.43 -9.32
N ALA A 67 -9.20 11.30 -8.15
CA ALA A 67 -9.82 11.51 -6.86
C ALA A 67 -9.20 12.74 -6.20
N GLY A 68 -10.02 13.55 -5.53
CA GLY A 68 -9.56 14.56 -4.58
C GLY A 68 -9.97 14.18 -3.17
N GLN A 69 -9.15 14.54 -2.17
CA GLN A 69 -9.61 14.49 -0.78
C GLN A 69 -10.91 15.31 -0.65
N GLN A 70 -11.94 14.72 -0.05
CA GLN A 70 -13.28 15.33 -0.04
C GLN A 70 -13.30 16.64 0.74
N HIS A 71 -14.33 17.44 0.47
CA HIS A 71 -14.71 18.66 1.18
C HIS A 71 -13.77 19.87 1.04
N GLY A 72 -12.47 19.64 0.81
CA GLY A 72 -11.49 20.71 0.67
C GLY A 72 -11.82 21.64 -0.50
N SER A 73 -11.55 22.94 -0.35
CA SER A 73 -11.96 23.96 -1.34
C SER A 73 -10.84 24.90 -1.77
N ILE A 74 -10.84 25.20 -3.07
CA ILE A 74 -9.89 26.10 -3.74
C ILE A 74 -10.63 27.34 -4.22
N TYR A 75 -10.03 28.51 -4.00
CA TYR A 75 -10.61 29.81 -4.31
C TYR A 75 -9.77 30.49 -5.39
N TRP A 76 -10.25 30.44 -6.63
CA TRP A 76 -9.57 31.01 -7.78
C TRP A 76 -9.81 32.51 -7.85
N LYS A 77 -8.74 33.27 -7.97
CA LYS A 77 -8.77 34.73 -8.09
C LYS A 77 -9.31 35.14 -9.47
N ALA A 78 -10.01 36.28 -9.51
CA ALA A 78 -10.44 36.91 -10.75
C ALA A 78 -9.30 37.01 -11.79
N GLY A 79 -9.55 36.51 -13.00
CA GLY A 79 -8.58 36.42 -14.10
C GLY A 79 -7.84 35.08 -14.21
N ALA A 80 -7.94 34.18 -13.24
CA ALA A 80 -7.24 32.89 -13.25
C ALA A 80 -7.66 31.99 -14.43
N SER A 81 -8.92 32.07 -14.87
CA SER A 81 -9.39 31.35 -16.07
C SER A 81 -8.55 31.67 -17.31
N ARG A 82 -8.18 32.94 -17.50
CA ARG A 82 -7.35 33.36 -18.64
C ARG A 82 -5.98 32.70 -18.58
N VAL A 83 -5.37 32.62 -17.40
CA VAL A 83 -4.06 31.98 -17.19
C VAL A 83 -4.16 30.49 -17.49
N LEU A 84 -5.17 29.79 -16.98
CA LEU A 84 -5.39 28.36 -17.26
C LEU A 84 -5.52 28.07 -18.77
N THR A 85 -6.27 28.91 -19.50
CA THR A 85 -6.48 28.73 -20.95
C THR A 85 -5.27 29.12 -21.81
N SER A 86 -4.23 29.73 -21.22
CA SER A 86 -3.05 30.24 -21.93
C SER A 86 -1.73 29.67 -21.38
N LEU A 87 -1.78 28.51 -20.71
CA LEU A 87 -0.60 27.83 -20.19
C LEU A 87 0.43 27.56 -21.30
N SER A 88 1.66 28.02 -21.08
CA SER A 88 2.82 27.73 -21.93
C SER A 88 3.41 26.37 -21.54
N PRO A 89 3.68 25.46 -22.50
CA PRO A 89 4.33 24.19 -22.23
C PRO A 89 5.80 24.32 -21.78
N ASP A 90 6.42 25.48 -21.97
CA ASP A 90 7.82 25.71 -21.62
C ASP A 90 8.03 25.87 -20.10
N LEU A 91 6.99 26.31 -19.38
CA LEU A 91 7.06 26.61 -17.95
C LEU A 91 6.26 25.58 -17.13
N PRO A 92 6.64 25.31 -15.88
CA PRO A 92 5.85 24.47 -14.98
C PRO A 92 4.54 25.17 -14.54
N LEU A 93 3.58 24.41 -14.04
CA LEU A 93 2.27 24.93 -13.61
C LEU A 93 2.40 25.89 -12.43
N HIS A 94 3.22 25.56 -11.42
CA HIS A 94 3.35 26.37 -10.21
C HIS A 94 3.83 27.79 -10.50
N GLU A 95 4.74 27.97 -11.45
CA GLU A 95 5.26 29.29 -11.87
C GLU A 95 4.18 30.14 -12.53
N GLN A 96 3.35 29.51 -13.37
CA GLN A 96 2.29 30.19 -14.12
C GLN A 96 1.07 30.51 -13.23
N LEU A 97 0.76 29.64 -12.26
CA LEU A 97 -0.44 29.73 -11.42
C LEU A 97 -0.21 30.40 -10.05
N GLN A 98 1.00 30.85 -9.73
CA GLN A 98 1.36 31.46 -8.43
C GLN A 98 0.42 32.59 -7.95
N ALA A 99 -0.16 33.36 -8.88
CA ALA A 99 -1.04 34.50 -8.60
C ALA A 99 -2.53 34.20 -8.81
N CYS A 100 -2.90 32.96 -9.10
CA CYS A 100 -4.25 32.57 -9.51
C CYS A 100 -5.20 32.25 -8.34
N PHE A 101 -4.76 32.35 -7.09
CA PHE A 101 -5.55 31.97 -5.92
C PHE A 101 -5.80 33.17 -5.00
N SER A 102 -7.06 33.38 -4.62
CA SER A 102 -7.47 34.42 -3.66
C SER A 102 -7.27 33.97 -2.21
N ILE A 103 -7.30 32.66 -1.96
CA ILE A 103 -6.95 32.01 -0.69
C ILE A 103 -5.76 31.09 -0.94
N ARG A 104 -4.70 31.23 -0.15
CA ARG A 104 -3.48 30.42 -0.27
C ARG A 104 -3.57 29.12 0.51
N ASP A 105 -4.07 29.20 1.74
CA ASP A 105 -4.22 28.06 2.64
C ASP A 105 -5.67 27.56 2.58
N CYS A 106 -5.87 26.47 1.85
CA CYS A 106 -7.18 25.89 1.59
C CYS A 106 -7.63 25.03 2.77
N PRO A 107 -8.86 25.19 3.29
CA PRO A 107 -9.40 24.28 4.29
C PRO A 107 -9.50 22.86 3.72
N VAL A 108 -9.18 21.86 4.55
CA VAL A 108 -9.22 20.43 4.19
C VAL A 108 -10.23 19.67 5.05
N TRP A 109 -10.45 18.38 4.77
CA TRP A 109 -11.45 17.56 5.46
C TRP A 109 -11.26 17.44 6.99
N MET A 110 -10.05 17.71 7.48
CA MET A 110 -9.71 17.69 8.90
C MET A 110 -10.18 18.94 9.67
N ASP A 111 -10.57 20.01 8.97
CA ASP A 111 -10.98 21.26 9.59
C ASP A 111 -12.28 21.08 10.39
N SER A 112 -12.28 21.55 11.65
CA SER A 112 -13.40 21.45 12.59
C SER A 112 -13.81 22.81 13.18
N SER A 113 -13.48 23.89 12.49
CA SER A 113 -13.55 25.26 13.02
C SER A 113 -14.86 26.01 12.74
N THR A 114 -15.83 25.38 12.06
CA THR A 114 -17.01 26.04 11.48
C THR A 114 -18.33 25.69 12.17
N THR A 115 -18.31 25.25 13.43
CA THR A 115 -19.53 24.87 14.18
C THR A 115 -20.57 25.99 14.18
N ALA A 116 -20.15 27.26 14.24
CA ALA A 116 -21.06 28.40 14.17
C ALA A 116 -21.80 28.48 12.82
N GLN A 117 -21.08 28.31 11.70
CA GLN A 117 -21.65 28.32 10.36
C GLN A 117 -22.57 27.10 10.14
N CYS A 118 -22.21 25.92 10.68
CA CYS A 118 -23.08 24.75 10.66
C CYS A 118 -24.45 25.04 11.29
N ARG A 119 -24.47 25.66 12.48
CA ARG A 119 -25.72 26.03 13.16
C ARG A 119 -26.52 27.08 12.40
N GLN A 120 -25.85 28.06 11.79
CA GLN A 120 -26.50 29.06 10.94
C GLN A 120 -27.16 28.44 9.72
N LEU A 121 -26.46 27.53 9.03
CA LEU A 121 -26.98 26.83 7.86
C LEU A 121 -28.18 25.94 8.23
N GLU A 122 -28.05 25.12 9.29
CA GLU A 122 -29.16 24.30 9.79
C GLU A 122 -30.37 25.19 10.13
N ALA A 123 -30.19 26.30 10.84
CA ALA A 123 -31.29 27.20 11.20
C ALA A 123 -31.94 27.85 9.95
N ALA A 124 -31.15 28.27 8.97
CA ALA A 124 -31.63 28.95 7.76
C ALA A 124 -32.52 28.07 6.88
N VAL A 125 -32.30 26.74 6.89
CA VAL A 125 -33.04 25.79 6.03
C VAL A 125 -34.12 24.99 6.77
N GLY A 126 -34.41 25.33 8.03
CA GLY A 126 -35.48 24.68 8.81
C GLY A 126 -35.03 23.49 9.67
N GLY A 127 -33.75 23.39 9.99
CA GLY A 127 -33.16 22.44 10.93
C GLY A 127 -32.27 21.38 10.29
N ALA A 128 -31.52 20.65 11.13
CA ALA A 128 -30.57 19.61 10.71
C ALA A 128 -31.18 18.52 9.82
N GLN A 129 -32.38 18.05 10.16
CA GLN A 129 -33.08 17.02 9.38
C GLN A 129 -33.63 17.55 8.04
N ALA A 130 -33.93 18.84 7.94
CA ALA A 130 -34.33 19.46 6.68
C ALA A 130 -33.13 19.58 5.74
N LEU A 131 -31.98 20.02 6.27
CA LEU A 131 -30.72 20.06 5.54
C LEU A 131 -30.28 18.66 5.05
N SER A 132 -30.42 17.64 5.90
CA SER A 132 -30.12 16.26 5.53
C SER A 132 -31.03 15.74 4.43
N ARG A 133 -32.34 15.99 4.50
CA ARG A 133 -33.27 15.62 3.42
C ARG A 133 -32.93 16.28 2.09
N LEU A 134 -32.43 17.51 2.10
CA LEU A 134 -32.00 18.21 0.88
C LEU A 134 -30.67 17.68 0.36
N THR A 135 -29.67 17.53 1.24
CA THR A 135 -28.26 17.41 0.85
C THR A 135 -27.62 16.06 1.16
N GLY A 136 -28.37 15.15 1.77
CA GLY A 136 -27.87 13.84 2.22
C GLY A 136 -27.07 13.87 3.52
N SER A 137 -26.91 15.04 4.15
CA SER A 137 -26.22 15.19 5.45
C SER A 137 -26.76 16.38 6.23
N ARG A 138 -26.75 16.29 7.56
CA ARG A 138 -26.81 17.50 8.39
C ARG A 138 -25.55 18.37 8.18
N ALA A 139 -25.47 19.52 8.84
CA ALA A 139 -24.26 20.34 8.73
C ALA A 139 -23.11 19.69 9.51
N TYR A 140 -21.97 19.55 8.84
CA TYR A 140 -20.70 19.10 9.42
C TYR A 140 -19.61 20.12 9.13
N GLU A 141 -18.70 20.34 10.08
CA GLU A 141 -17.74 21.44 10.03
C GLU A 141 -16.87 21.41 8.76
N ARG A 142 -16.40 20.23 8.39
CA ARG A 142 -15.57 20.06 7.19
C ARG A 142 -16.32 20.32 5.88
N PHE A 143 -17.66 20.21 5.86
CA PHE A 143 -18.43 20.31 4.62
C PHE A 143 -18.33 21.71 4.01
N THR A 144 -18.14 21.74 2.69
CA THR A 144 -17.58 22.91 1.99
C THR A 144 -18.42 24.18 2.11
N GLY A 145 -19.75 24.08 2.14
CA GLY A 145 -20.62 25.25 2.34
C GLY A 145 -20.30 26.02 3.62
N ASN A 146 -20.02 25.31 4.72
CA ASN A 146 -19.68 25.91 6.01
C ASN A 146 -18.29 26.58 5.98
N GLN A 147 -17.34 25.98 5.27
CA GLN A 147 -16.00 26.54 5.06
C GLN A 147 -16.03 27.79 4.18
N ILE A 148 -16.83 27.79 3.12
CA ILE A 148 -17.09 28.96 2.26
C ILE A 148 -17.72 30.08 3.09
N ALA A 149 -18.71 29.76 3.93
CA ALA A 149 -19.35 30.74 4.81
C ALA A 149 -18.34 31.38 5.78
N LYS A 150 -17.44 30.59 6.38
CA LYS A 150 -16.36 31.11 7.24
C LYS A 150 -15.44 32.05 6.47
N ILE A 151 -14.99 31.68 5.27
CA ILE A 151 -14.11 32.52 4.45
C ILE A 151 -14.81 33.82 4.03
N TYR A 152 -16.09 33.75 3.62
CA TYR A 152 -16.87 34.96 3.33
C TYR A 152 -16.99 35.88 4.55
N GLN A 153 -17.24 35.33 5.74
CA GLN A 153 -17.41 36.11 6.96
C GLN A 153 -16.09 36.70 7.50
N GLN A 154 -14.99 35.96 7.40
CA GLN A 154 -13.68 36.36 7.96
C GLN A 154 -12.80 37.12 6.95
N ASN A 155 -12.92 36.81 5.66
CA ASN A 155 -12.16 37.44 4.59
C ASN A 155 -13.05 37.77 3.37
N PRO A 156 -14.03 38.68 3.54
CA PRO A 156 -14.96 39.06 2.47
C PRO A 156 -14.24 39.67 1.26
N GLU A 157 -13.09 40.32 1.46
CA GLU A 157 -12.28 40.87 0.38
C GLU A 157 -11.76 39.76 -0.54
N ALA A 158 -11.12 38.72 -0.01
CA ALA A 158 -10.65 37.59 -0.81
C ALA A 158 -11.82 36.86 -1.49
N TYR A 159 -12.95 36.69 -0.80
CA TYR A 159 -14.15 36.10 -1.38
C TYR A 159 -14.70 36.93 -2.56
N SER A 160 -14.71 38.26 -2.43
CA SER A 160 -15.16 39.16 -3.50
C SER A 160 -14.26 39.08 -4.74
N HIS A 161 -12.95 38.90 -4.54
CA HIS A 161 -11.96 38.67 -5.60
C HIS A 161 -11.94 37.23 -6.14
N THR A 162 -12.79 36.33 -5.63
CA THR A 162 -12.85 34.94 -6.08
C THR A 162 -13.81 34.81 -7.27
N GLU A 163 -13.37 34.35 -8.43
CA GLU A 163 -14.26 34.12 -9.59
C GLU A 163 -14.79 32.67 -9.65
N ARG A 164 -14.06 31.71 -9.07
CA ARG A 164 -14.42 30.29 -9.09
C ARG A 164 -14.06 29.63 -7.78
N ILE A 165 -14.92 28.72 -7.30
CA ILE A 165 -14.63 27.84 -6.16
C ILE A 165 -14.69 26.39 -6.66
N SER A 166 -13.62 25.64 -6.40
CA SER A 166 -13.50 24.23 -6.78
C SER A 166 -13.38 23.36 -5.52
N LEU A 167 -13.82 22.10 -5.61
CA LEU A 167 -13.34 21.07 -4.69
C LEU A 167 -11.94 20.63 -5.12
N VAL A 168 -11.19 19.93 -4.26
CA VAL A 168 -9.85 19.41 -4.63
C VAL A 168 -9.93 18.54 -5.90
N SER A 169 -10.99 17.75 -6.03
CA SER A 169 -11.27 16.92 -7.20
C SER A 169 -11.41 17.75 -8.49
N SER A 170 -12.35 18.71 -8.53
CA SER A 170 -12.57 19.55 -9.70
C SER A 170 -11.45 20.56 -9.94
N PHE A 171 -10.69 20.94 -8.90
CA PHE A 171 -9.46 21.71 -9.02
C PHE A 171 -8.40 20.93 -9.81
N ALA A 172 -8.10 19.69 -9.40
CA ALA A 172 -7.13 18.85 -10.10
C ALA A 172 -7.55 18.57 -11.55
N ALA A 173 -8.84 18.30 -11.79
CA ALA A 173 -9.38 18.17 -13.15
C ALA A 173 -9.20 19.46 -13.97
N SER A 174 -9.36 20.64 -13.35
CA SER A 174 -9.17 21.93 -14.02
C SER A 174 -7.73 22.15 -14.48
N LEU A 175 -6.75 21.66 -13.70
CA LEU A 175 -5.34 21.69 -14.11
C LEU A 175 -5.15 20.90 -15.40
N PHE A 176 -5.63 19.64 -15.46
CA PHE A 176 -5.54 18.81 -16.67
C PHE A 176 -6.29 19.37 -17.88
N LEU A 177 -7.43 20.02 -17.66
CA LEU A 177 -8.22 20.66 -18.73
C LEU A 177 -7.59 21.97 -19.25
N GLY A 178 -6.78 22.66 -18.46
CA GLY A 178 -6.39 24.05 -18.76
C GLY A 178 -7.61 25.00 -18.79
N SER A 179 -8.66 24.66 -18.05
CA SER A 179 -9.89 25.46 -17.90
C SER A 179 -10.69 24.93 -16.71
N TYR A 180 -11.69 25.66 -16.22
CA TYR A 180 -12.45 25.22 -15.05
C TYR A 180 -13.29 23.98 -15.33
N CYS A 181 -13.05 22.92 -14.56
CA CYS A 181 -13.89 21.75 -14.51
C CYS A 181 -15.16 22.02 -13.66
N PRO A 182 -16.34 21.52 -14.05
CA PRO A 182 -17.49 21.45 -13.15
C PRO A 182 -17.23 20.49 -11.98
N ILE A 183 -17.98 20.68 -10.89
CA ILE A 183 -18.02 19.75 -9.75
C ILE A 183 -18.95 18.58 -10.12
N ASP A 184 -18.55 17.34 -9.80
CA ASP A 184 -19.41 16.19 -10.06
C ASP A 184 -20.51 16.04 -8.98
N TYR A 185 -21.58 15.28 -9.29
CA TYR A 185 -22.67 15.07 -8.34
C TYR A 185 -22.21 14.38 -7.05
N SER A 186 -21.27 13.43 -7.14
CA SER A 186 -20.87 12.64 -5.98
C SER A 186 -20.09 13.48 -4.97
N ASP A 187 -18.99 14.13 -5.37
CA ASP A 187 -18.22 14.96 -4.45
C ASP A 187 -18.96 16.27 -4.10
N GLY A 188 -19.77 16.79 -5.02
CA GLY A 188 -20.68 17.90 -4.77
C GLY A 188 -21.72 17.63 -3.67
N SER A 189 -22.02 16.36 -3.39
CA SER A 189 -22.87 15.98 -2.26
C SER A 189 -22.20 16.23 -0.90
N GLY A 190 -20.86 16.25 -0.85
CA GLY A 190 -20.06 16.51 0.36
C GLY A 190 -19.98 17.98 0.78
N MET A 191 -20.91 18.83 0.34
CA MET A 191 -20.83 20.29 0.49
C MET A 191 -21.93 20.91 1.37
N ASN A 192 -23.01 20.18 1.70
CA ASN A 192 -24.27 20.74 2.21
C ASN A 192 -24.89 21.81 1.27
N LEU A 193 -24.62 21.72 -0.04
CA LEU A 193 -25.13 22.66 -1.05
C LEU A 193 -25.91 21.98 -2.18
N LEU A 194 -25.60 20.74 -2.54
CA LEU A 194 -26.27 20.03 -3.64
C LEU A 194 -27.59 19.42 -3.17
N GLN A 195 -28.67 19.62 -3.92
CA GLN A 195 -29.89 18.85 -3.78
C GLN A 195 -29.66 17.47 -4.39
N ILE A 196 -29.44 16.46 -3.56
CA ILE A 196 -29.00 15.15 -4.05
C ILE A 196 -30.06 14.45 -4.89
N GLN A 197 -31.35 14.79 -4.75
CA GLN A 197 -32.42 14.23 -5.60
C GLN A 197 -32.43 14.88 -6.99
N ASP A 198 -32.52 16.21 -7.03
CA ASP A 198 -32.72 16.98 -8.26
C ASP A 198 -31.40 17.29 -9.00
N LYS A 199 -30.26 17.00 -8.38
CA LYS A 199 -28.90 17.19 -8.93
C LYS A 199 -28.60 18.65 -9.30
N VAL A 200 -29.17 19.58 -8.55
CA VAL A 200 -29.00 21.04 -8.70
C VAL A 200 -28.64 21.66 -7.36
N TRP A 201 -28.04 22.86 -7.35
CA TRP A 201 -27.72 23.53 -6.10
C TRP A 201 -28.99 23.95 -5.33
N ALA A 202 -28.95 23.81 -4.01
CA ALA A 202 -30.01 24.25 -3.11
C ALA A 202 -29.90 25.76 -2.88
N GLN A 203 -30.78 26.54 -3.52
CA GLN A 203 -30.77 28.02 -3.44
C GLN A 203 -30.80 28.53 -1.99
N ALA A 204 -31.58 27.88 -1.11
CA ALA A 204 -31.62 28.21 0.31
C ALA A 204 -30.27 27.98 1.01
N CYS A 205 -29.55 26.90 0.66
CA CYS A 205 -28.25 26.60 1.24
C CYS A 205 -27.17 27.56 0.71
N LEU A 206 -27.19 27.85 -0.59
CA LEU A 206 -26.28 28.81 -1.22
C LEU A 206 -26.39 30.19 -0.57
N GLY A 207 -27.62 30.73 -0.49
CA GLY A 207 -27.89 32.04 0.10
C GLY A 207 -27.56 32.12 1.60
N ALA A 208 -27.67 31.01 2.32
CA ALA A 208 -27.27 30.94 3.73
C ALA A 208 -25.75 30.90 3.94
N CYS A 209 -24.98 30.42 2.95
CA CYS A 209 -23.52 30.32 3.05
C CYS A 209 -22.82 31.60 2.60
N ALA A 210 -23.05 32.05 1.36
CA ALA A 210 -22.40 33.24 0.81
C ALA A 210 -23.13 33.79 -0.43
N PRO A 211 -23.05 35.11 -0.70
CA PRO A 211 -23.69 35.74 -1.86
C PRO A 211 -22.99 35.36 -3.17
N HIS A 212 -23.74 35.28 -4.28
CA HIS A 212 -23.22 34.94 -5.62
C HIS A 212 -22.50 33.58 -5.71
N LEU A 213 -22.82 32.65 -4.80
CA LEU A 213 -22.10 31.38 -4.71
C LEU A 213 -22.36 30.46 -5.90
N GLU A 214 -23.57 30.46 -6.47
CA GLU A 214 -23.91 29.63 -7.63
C GLU A 214 -23.01 29.92 -8.84
N GLU A 215 -22.76 31.20 -9.14
CA GLU A 215 -21.89 31.64 -10.24
C GLU A 215 -20.45 31.14 -10.05
N LYS A 216 -19.96 31.16 -8.79
CA LYS A 216 -18.61 30.71 -8.44
C LYS A 216 -18.47 29.17 -8.51
N LEU A 217 -19.54 28.41 -8.31
CA LEU A 217 -19.54 26.94 -8.41
C LEU A 217 -19.79 26.45 -9.84
N GLY A 218 -20.63 27.16 -10.60
CA GLY A 218 -21.20 26.69 -11.86
C GLY A 218 -22.09 25.44 -11.69
N PRO A 219 -22.75 24.98 -12.76
CA PRO A 219 -23.62 23.80 -12.68
C PRO A 219 -22.79 22.52 -12.40
N PRO A 220 -23.30 21.62 -11.54
CA PRO A 220 -22.66 20.33 -11.32
C PRO A 220 -22.96 19.36 -12.47
N VAL A 221 -22.19 18.28 -12.60
CA VAL A 221 -22.33 17.29 -13.69
C VAL A 221 -22.32 15.84 -13.20
N PRO A 222 -22.81 14.87 -13.99
CA PRO A 222 -22.62 13.45 -13.68
C PRO A 222 -21.14 13.08 -13.55
N SER A 223 -20.82 12.19 -12.61
CA SER A 223 -19.45 11.75 -12.36
C SER A 223 -18.82 11.02 -13.55
N CYS A 224 -19.59 10.43 -14.46
CA CYS A 224 -19.08 9.75 -15.66
C CYS A 224 -18.92 10.67 -16.88
N SER A 225 -19.10 11.99 -16.73
CA SER A 225 -19.01 12.93 -17.84
C SER A 225 -17.58 13.15 -18.34
N VAL A 226 -17.39 13.10 -19.66
CA VAL A 226 -16.19 13.65 -20.30
C VAL A 226 -16.31 15.17 -20.27
N VAL A 227 -15.44 15.83 -19.52
CA VAL A 227 -15.49 17.28 -19.30
C VAL A 227 -14.67 18.07 -20.33
N GLY A 228 -13.81 17.39 -21.09
CA GLY A 228 -13.06 17.97 -22.20
C GLY A 228 -11.84 17.13 -22.58
N PRO A 229 -11.12 17.51 -23.65
CA PRO A 229 -9.80 16.96 -23.93
C PRO A 229 -8.78 17.49 -22.92
N VAL A 230 -7.68 16.77 -22.73
CA VAL A 230 -6.52 17.27 -21.98
C VAL A 230 -5.97 18.55 -22.63
N SER A 231 -5.49 19.49 -21.83
CA SER A 231 -4.93 20.75 -22.33
C SER A 231 -3.76 20.50 -23.29
N SER A 232 -3.63 21.36 -24.29
CA SER A 232 -2.49 21.38 -25.21
C SER A 232 -1.15 21.57 -24.48
N TYR A 233 -1.18 22.12 -23.25
CA TYR A 233 -0.04 22.13 -22.33
C TYR A 233 0.55 20.73 -22.13
N TYR A 234 -0.27 19.72 -21.78
CA TYR A 234 0.23 18.37 -21.51
C TYR A 234 0.58 17.60 -22.79
N VAL A 235 -0.11 17.90 -23.89
CA VAL A 235 0.21 17.35 -25.22
C VAL A 235 1.62 17.77 -25.62
N GLN A 236 1.92 19.07 -25.57
CA GLN A 236 3.22 19.62 -25.98
C GLN A 236 4.30 19.35 -24.93
N ARG A 237 3.99 19.59 -23.65
CA ARG A 237 4.97 19.47 -22.58
C ARG A 237 5.33 18.04 -22.29
N TYR A 238 4.39 17.09 -22.25
CA TYR A 238 4.62 15.70 -21.79
C TYR A 238 4.37 14.62 -22.86
N GLY A 239 3.71 14.93 -23.97
CA GLY A 239 3.46 13.97 -25.05
C GLY A 239 2.16 13.17 -24.91
N PHE A 240 1.17 13.68 -24.17
CA PHE A 240 -0.18 13.09 -24.19
C PHE A 240 -0.78 13.14 -25.60
N PRO A 241 -1.60 12.15 -26.02
CA PRO A 241 -2.30 12.26 -27.29
C PRO A 241 -3.35 13.39 -27.20
N PRO A 242 -3.55 14.18 -28.27
CA PRO A 242 -4.50 15.30 -28.25
C PRO A 242 -5.96 14.86 -28.06
N GLY A 243 -6.26 13.58 -28.33
CA GLY A 243 -7.57 12.96 -28.06
C GLY A 243 -7.75 12.43 -26.63
N CYS A 244 -6.76 12.58 -25.74
CA CYS A 244 -6.87 12.12 -24.35
C CYS A 244 -8.04 12.83 -23.66
N LYS A 245 -9.02 12.06 -23.19
CA LYS A 245 -10.23 12.58 -22.54
C LYS A 245 -9.98 12.81 -21.04
N VAL A 246 -10.43 13.94 -20.52
CA VAL A 246 -10.56 14.15 -19.08
C VAL A 246 -12.00 13.81 -18.69
N VAL A 247 -12.17 12.76 -17.88
CA VAL A 247 -13.45 12.41 -17.25
C VAL A 247 -13.51 13.09 -15.88
N ALA A 248 -14.65 13.67 -15.53
CA ALA A 248 -14.86 14.43 -14.29
C ALA A 248 -14.21 13.73 -13.10
N PHE A 249 -13.45 14.47 -12.30
CA PHE A 249 -12.87 13.92 -11.07
C PHE A 249 -13.96 13.84 -10.00
N THR A 250 -13.74 13.02 -8.97
CA THR A 250 -14.68 12.83 -7.87
C THR A 250 -13.96 12.77 -6.52
N GLY A 251 -14.68 12.57 -5.43
CA GLY A 251 -14.09 12.39 -4.11
C GLY A 251 -13.34 11.07 -3.97
N ASP A 252 -12.39 10.98 -3.05
CA ASP A 252 -11.63 9.75 -2.75
C ASP A 252 -12.52 8.57 -2.30
N ASN A 253 -13.51 8.77 -1.44
CA ASN A 253 -14.44 7.72 -1.03
C ASN A 253 -15.36 7.28 -2.20
N PRO A 254 -15.98 8.19 -2.97
CA PRO A 254 -16.65 7.81 -4.23
C PRO A 254 -15.75 7.04 -5.20
N ALA A 255 -14.50 7.48 -5.40
CA ALA A 255 -13.56 6.76 -6.26
C ALA A 255 -13.22 5.38 -5.70
N SER A 256 -13.06 5.24 -4.39
CA SER A 256 -12.82 3.96 -3.72
C SER A 256 -13.98 3.00 -3.89
N LEU A 257 -15.23 3.48 -3.82
CA LEU A 257 -16.43 2.69 -4.14
C LEU A 257 -16.36 2.14 -5.57
N ALA A 258 -15.97 2.96 -6.53
CA ALA A 258 -15.79 2.53 -7.91
C ALA A 258 -14.65 1.50 -8.05
N GLY A 259 -13.54 1.69 -7.33
CA GLY A 259 -12.40 0.76 -7.31
C GLY A 259 -12.76 -0.60 -6.70
N MET A 260 -13.61 -0.59 -5.67
CA MET A 260 -14.16 -1.80 -5.05
C MET A 260 -15.27 -2.47 -5.88
N ARG A 261 -15.75 -1.80 -6.94
CA ARG A 261 -16.79 -2.30 -7.86
C ARG A 261 -18.06 -2.72 -7.12
N LEU A 262 -18.50 -1.90 -6.16
CA LEU A 262 -19.76 -2.16 -5.46
C LEU A 262 -20.92 -2.07 -6.44
N GLU A 263 -21.83 -3.03 -6.36
CA GLU A 263 -23.09 -3.05 -7.11
C GLU A 263 -24.29 -2.85 -6.17
N GLU A 264 -25.49 -2.85 -6.73
CA GLU A 264 -26.73 -2.75 -5.95
C GLU A 264 -26.83 -3.85 -4.88
N GLY A 265 -26.97 -3.41 -3.63
CA GLY A 265 -27.07 -4.28 -2.45
C GLY A 265 -25.73 -4.62 -1.80
N ASP A 266 -24.60 -4.26 -2.43
CA ASP A 266 -23.28 -4.50 -1.87
C ASP A 266 -22.90 -3.44 -0.82
N ILE A 267 -21.99 -3.84 0.06
CA ILE A 267 -21.34 -2.94 1.02
C ILE A 267 -19.83 -3.17 1.02
N ALA A 268 -19.08 -2.14 1.40
CA ALA A 268 -17.68 -2.32 1.79
C ALA A 268 -17.43 -1.81 3.20
N ILE A 269 -16.50 -2.44 3.91
CA ILE A 269 -16.10 -2.07 5.27
C ILE A 269 -14.59 -1.95 5.30
N SER A 270 -14.11 -0.73 5.56
CA SER A 270 -12.71 -0.48 5.90
C SER A 270 -12.55 -0.55 7.42
N LEU A 271 -11.76 -1.51 7.90
CA LEU A 271 -11.54 -1.78 9.32
C LEU A 271 -10.18 -1.22 9.76
N GLY A 272 -10.16 0.03 10.22
CA GLY A 272 -8.95 0.74 10.64
C GLY A 272 -9.08 1.37 12.03
N THR A 273 -8.28 2.40 12.30
CA THR A 273 -8.38 3.21 13.54
C THR A 273 -9.81 3.69 13.78
N SER A 274 -10.43 4.19 12.71
CA SER A 274 -11.87 4.32 12.58
C SER A 274 -12.35 3.30 11.54
N ASP A 275 -13.51 2.70 11.75
CA ASP A 275 -14.13 1.87 10.73
C ASP A 275 -15.01 2.75 9.82
N THR A 276 -14.96 2.53 8.50
CA THR A 276 -15.81 3.22 7.53
C THR A 276 -16.63 2.21 6.75
N LEU A 277 -17.94 2.42 6.71
CA LEU A 277 -18.89 1.59 5.97
C LEU A 277 -19.36 2.34 4.72
N PHE A 278 -19.21 1.69 3.57
CA PHE A 278 -19.66 2.15 2.25
C PHE A 278 -20.90 1.36 1.86
N LEU A 279 -21.97 2.06 1.48
CA LEU A 279 -23.24 1.45 1.12
C LEU A 279 -23.62 1.85 -0.31
N TRP A 280 -24.13 0.90 -1.09
CA TRP A 280 -24.93 1.22 -2.26
C TRP A 280 -26.39 1.45 -1.84
N LEU A 281 -27.00 2.56 -2.29
CA LEU A 281 -28.39 2.90 -1.98
C LEU A 281 -29.18 3.19 -3.24
N GLN A 282 -30.30 2.50 -3.42
CA GLN A 282 -31.27 2.82 -4.46
C GLN A 282 -32.19 3.95 -4.00
N GLU A 283 -32.83 3.78 -2.84
CA GLU A 283 -33.73 4.75 -2.22
C GLU A 283 -33.15 5.19 -0.86
N PRO A 284 -32.41 6.31 -0.80
CA PRO A 284 -31.78 6.74 0.43
C PRO A 284 -32.79 7.31 1.43
N THR A 285 -32.53 7.11 2.72
CA THR A 285 -33.24 7.78 3.82
C THR A 285 -32.28 8.69 4.58
N PRO A 286 -32.14 9.97 4.19
CA PRO A 286 -31.21 10.89 4.87
C PRO A 286 -31.54 11.07 6.36
N ALA A 287 -30.52 10.95 7.20
CA ALA A 287 -30.64 10.98 8.67
C ALA A 287 -29.76 12.08 9.30
N LEU A 288 -29.77 12.18 10.62
CA LEU A 288 -28.85 13.06 11.37
C LEU A 288 -27.44 12.49 11.48
N GLU A 289 -27.26 11.23 11.08
CA GLU A 289 -26.00 10.49 11.04
C GLU A 289 -25.72 10.01 9.62
N GLY A 290 -24.45 9.70 9.36
CA GLY A 290 -24.00 9.28 8.04
C GLY A 290 -24.07 10.37 6.97
N HIS A 291 -23.61 10.00 5.79
CA HIS A 291 -23.54 10.88 4.64
C HIS A 291 -24.05 10.17 3.40
N ILE A 292 -25.09 10.71 2.75
CA ILE A 292 -25.64 10.17 1.51
C ILE A 292 -25.16 11.05 0.35
N PHE A 293 -24.50 10.43 -0.62
CA PHE A 293 -23.99 11.08 -1.82
C PHE A 293 -24.63 10.50 -3.07
N CYS A 294 -24.69 11.29 -4.15
CA CYS A 294 -24.98 10.71 -5.47
C CYS A 294 -23.91 9.66 -5.82
N SER A 295 -24.32 8.56 -6.46
CA SER A 295 -23.37 7.51 -6.83
C SER A 295 -22.43 7.98 -7.96
N PRO A 296 -21.12 7.67 -7.86
CA PRO A 296 -20.12 8.09 -8.86
C PRO A 296 -20.12 7.22 -10.12
N VAL A 297 -20.87 6.11 -10.12
CA VAL A 297 -20.92 5.13 -11.22
C VAL A 297 -22.31 5.00 -11.84
N ASP A 298 -23.38 5.29 -11.10
CA ASP A 298 -24.76 5.41 -11.63
C ASP A 298 -25.43 6.69 -11.11
N PRO A 299 -25.63 7.73 -11.93
CA PRO A 299 -26.16 9.01 -11.49
C PRO A 299 -27.63 8.96 -11.02
N ARG A 300 -28.34 7.84 -11.25
CA ARG A 300 -29.72 7.64 -10.77
C ARG A 300 -29.77 7.15 -9.33
N HIS A 301 -28.67 6.61 -8.81
CA HIS A 301 -28.58 5.98 -7.51
C HIS A 301 -27.65 6.76 -6.58
N TYR A 302 -27.46 6.22 -5.37
CA TYR A 302 -26.76 6.87 -4.27
C TYR A 302 -25.73 5.93 -3.65
N MET A 303 -24.81 6.53 -2.93
CA MET A 303 -23.96 5.83 -1.98
C MET A 303 -24.10 6.46 -0.60
N ALA A 304 -23.73 5.74 0.45
CA ALA A 304 -23.59 6.34 1.76
C ALA A 304 -22.31 5.94 2.46
N LEU A 305 -21.86 6.83 3.35
CA LEU A 305 -20.75 6.62 4.27
C LEU A 305 -21.24 6.71 5.71
N LEU A 306 -20.89 5.71 6.52
CA LEU A 306 -21.03 5.74 7.97
C LEU A 306 -19.65 5.55 8.59
N CYS A 307 -19.29 6.43 9.51
CA CYS A 307 -17.97 6.43 10.16
C CYS A 307 -18.12 6.07 11.63
N PHE A 308 -17.34 5.10 12.09
CA PHE A 308 -17.31 4.63 13.46
C PHE A 308 -15.91 4.88 14.04
N LYS A 309 -15.82 5.75 15.03
CA LYS A 309 -14.56 6.20 15.63
C LYS A 309 -13.88 5.11 16.46
N ASN A 310 -14.64 4.23 17.12
CA ASN A 310 -14.09 3.16 17.95
C ASN A 310 -13.87 1.89 17.12
N GLY A 311 -12.83 1.90 16.26
CA GLY A 311 -12.44 0.79 15.39
C GLY A 311 -11.38 -0.14 15.99
N SER A 312 -10.18 -0.13 15.41
CA SER A 312 -9.08 -1.06 15.73
C SER A 312 -8.58 -0.93 17.15
N LEU A 313 -8.42 0.29 17.67
CA LEU A 313 -7.93 0.52 19.03
C LEU A 313 -8.83 -0.12 20.09
N MET A 314 -10.14 -0.18 19.83
CA MET A 314 -11.06 -0.88 20.73
C MET A 314 -10.89 -2.40 20.65
N ARG A 315 -10.75 -2.94 19.43
CA ARG A 315 -10.48 -4.38 19.23
C ARG A 315 -9.16 -4.80 19.87
N GLU A 316 -8.13 -3.98 19.73
CA GLU A 316 -6.82 -4.19 20.35
C GLU A 316 -6.91 -4.15 21.87
N LYS A 317 -7.60 -3.15 22.43
CA LYS A 317 -7.75 -3.03 23.87
C LYS A 317 -8.52 -4.20 24.49
N ILE A 318 -9.59 -4.66 23.87
CA ILE A 318 -10.33 -5.85 24.34
C ILE A 318 -9.50 -7.13 24.12
N ARG A 319 -8.69 -7.22 23.06
CA ARG A 319 -7.71 -8.31 22.90
C ARG A 319 -6.70 -8.32 24.05
N ASP A 320 -6.19 -7.16 24.45
CA ASP A 320 -5.21 -7.07 25.54
C ASP A 320 -5.84 -7.43 26.89
N GLU A 321 -7.06 -6.95 27.14
CA GLU A 321 -7.79 -7.18 28.40
C GLU A 321 -8.33 -8.63 28.51
N SER A 322 -8.78 -9.23 27.41
CA SER A 322 -9.56 -10.47 27.42
C SER A 322 -8.93 -11.64 26.65
N ALA A 323 -7.87 -11.40 25.86
CA ALA A 323 -7.21 -12.43 25.04
C ALA A 323 -5.68 -12.45 25.21
N SER A 324 -5.16 -11.97 26.34
CA SER A 324 -3.71 -11.92 26.64
C SER A 324 -2.89 -11.22 25.56
N GLY A 325 -3.46 -10.21 24.88
CA GLY A 325 -2.80 -9.49 23.78
C GLY A 325 -2.66 -10.29 22.48
N SER A 326 -3.26 -11.48 22.37
CA SER A 326 -3.10 -12.36 21.21
C SER A 326 -4.34 -12.36 20.31
N TRP A 327 -4.14 -12.02 19.03
CA TRP A 327 -5.20 -12.19 18.02
C TRP A 327 -5.59 -13.66 17.79
N SER A 328 -4.72 -14.60 18.12
CA SER A 328 -5.02 -16.04 18.01
C SER A 328 -5.98 -16.50 19.10
N GLU A 329 -5.76 -16.06 20.36
CA GLU A 329 -6.70 -16.33 21.46
C GLU A 329 -8.01 -15.54 21.26
N PHE A 330 -7.95 -14.32 20.70
CA PHE A 330 -9.13 -13.58 20.29
C PHE A 330 -9.98 -14.35 19.28
N SER A 331 -9.33 -14.90 18.24
CA SER A 331 -9.95 -15.79 17.26
C SER A 331 -10.54 -17.06 17.88
N LYS A 332 -9.84 -17.65 18.85
CA LYS A 332 -10.32 -18.83 19.57
C LYS A 332 -11.55 -18.54 20.42
N ALA A 333 -11.62 -17.39 21.08
CA ALA A 333 -12.79 -16.92 21.81
C ALA A 333 -14.02 -16.76 20.88
N LEU A 334 -13.82 -16.26 19.65
CA LEU A 334 -14.90 -16.16 18.66
C LEU A 334 -15.40 -17.54 18.19
N ARG A 335 -14.52 -18.55 18.15
CA ARG A 335 -14.89 -19.95 17.82
C ARG A 335 -15.50 -20.72 18.99
N SER A 336 -15.12 -20.41 20.23
CA SER A 336 -15.64 -21.07 21.44
C SER A 336 -17.02 -20.54 21.86
N THR A 337 -17.45 -19.41 21.29
CA THR A 337 -18.74 -18.76 21.57
C THR A 337 -19.69 -18.88 20.39
N GLU A 338 -20.94 -19.25 20.69
CA GLU A 338 -22.01 -19.38 19.70
C GLU A 338 -22.47 -18.03 19.14
N MET A 339 -23.02 -18.05 17.92
CA MET A 339 -23.70 -16.88 17.34
C MET A 339 -24.79 -16.36 18.27
N GLY A 340 -24.87 -15.04 18.42
CA GLY A 340 -25.77 -14.35 19.34
C GLY A 340 -25.28 -14.30 20.79
N ASN A 341 -24.09 -14.83 21.08
CA ASN A 341 -23.39 -14.71 22.37
C ASN A 341 -24.26 -15.05 23.60
N GLY A 342 -25.15 -16.03 23.46
CA GLY A 342 -26.11 -16.41 24.52
C GLY A 342 -27.09 -15.30 24.93
N GLY A 343 -27.25 -14.25 24.12
CA GLY A 343 -28.06 -13.06 24.41
C GLY A 343 -27.30 -11.91 25.06
N SER A 344 -25.99 -12.05 25.30
CA SER A 344 -25.17 -10.99 25.92
C SER A 344 -24.75 -9.94 24.88
N LEU A 345 -25.08 -8.67 25.15
CA LEU A 345 -24.82 -7.55 24.23
C LEU A 345 -23.82 -6.56 24.83
N GLY A 346 -22.97 -5.97 23.99
CA GLY A 346 -21.98 -4.98 24.41
C GLY A 346 -21.83 -3.82 23.42
N PHE A 347 -21.63 -2.62 23.97
CA PHE A 347 -21.29 -1.40 23.25
C PHE A 347 -20.01 -0.83 23.84
N TYR A 348 -19.01 -0.53 23.02
CA TYR A 348 -17.65 -0.23 23.50
C TYR A 348 -17.13 1.08 22.88
N PHE A 349 -17.32 2.19 23.60
CA PHE A 349 -16.99 3.54 23.13
C PHE A 349 -16.06 4.27 24.11
N ASP A 350 -14.77 3.95 24.12
CA ASP A 350 -13.81 4.59 25.03
C ASP A 350 -13.60 6.08 24.69
N VAL A 351 -13.80 6.43 23.43
CA VAL A 351 -13.95 7.82 22.99
C VAL A 351 -15.38 8.05 22.50
N LYS A 352 -15.85 9.31 22.57
CA LYS A 352 -17.16 9.69 22.04
C LYS A 352 -17.30 9.22 20.58
N GLU A 353 -18.28 8.35 20.35
CA GLU A 353 -18.61 7.78 19.05
C GLU A 353 -19.35 8.79 18.16
N ILE A 354 -19.25 8.61 16.84
CA ILE A 354 -19.92 9.39 15.79
C ILE A 354 -21.28 8.76 15.48
N THR A 355 -21.32 7.43 15.34
CA THR A 355 -22.50 6.66 14.95
C THR A 355 -22.76 5.53 15.96
N PRO A 356 -23.62 5.73 16.98
CA PRO A 356 -24.32 6.97 17.35
C PRO A 356 -23.47 7.87 18.25
N GLU A 357 -23.96 9.07 18.60
CA GLU A 357 -23.33 9.92 19.61
C GLU A 357 -23.44 9.32 21.02
N MET A 358 -22.52 8.42 21.39
CA MET A 358 -22.47 7.74 22.67
C MET A 358 -21.03 7.62 23.20
N ILE A 359 -20.86 7.45 24.51
CA ILE A 359 -19.57 7.21 25.16
C ILE A 359 -19.73 6.18 26.28
N GLY A 360 -18.65 5.47 26.61
CA GLY A 360 -18.60 4.46 27.67
C GLY A 360 -18.73 3.03 27.13
N ARG A 361 -18.55 2.07 28.05
CA ARG A 361 -18.74 0.65 27.78
C ARG A 361 -20.01 0.18 28.47
N HIS A 362 -20.99 -0.27 27.69
CA HIS A 362 -22.31 -0.67 28.16
C HIS A 362 -22.51 -2.14 27.85
N ARG A 363 -22.77 -2.96 28.87
CA ARG A 363 -22.89 -4.42 28.76
C ARG A 363 -24.22 -4.87 29.30
N PHE A 364 -24.93 -5.73 28.58
CA PHE A 364 -26.27 -6.18 28.93
C PHE A 364 -26.35 -7.71 28.96
N SER A 365 -26.88 -8.27 30.04
CA SER A 365 -27.18 -9.70 30.14
C SER A 365 -28.31 -10.11 29.19
N PRO A 366 -28.55 -11.42 29.00
CA PRO A 366 -29.66 -11.92 28.18
C PRO A 366 -31.05 -11.42 28.62
N GLU A 367 -31.21 -11.00 29.88
CA GLU A 367 -32.43 -10.39 30.43
C GLU A 367 -32.47 -8.85 30.25
N ASN A 368 -31.58 -8.27 29.44
CA ASN A 368 -31.42 -6.84 29.22
C ASN A 368 -31.10 -6.03 30.49
N ARG A 369 -30.38 -6.63 31.44
CA ARG A 369 -29.89 -5.92 32.63
C ARG A 369 -28.45 -5.49 32.42
N GLU A 370 -28.14 -4.24 32.75
CA GLU A 370 -26.78 -3.74 32.68
C GLU A 370 -25.89 -4.48 33.68
N VAL A 371 -24.73 -4.94 33.22
CA VAL A 371 -23.75 -5.68 34.02
C VAL A 371 -22.37 -5.02 33.95
N PRO A 372 -21.55 -5.11 35.01
CA PRO A 372 -20.26 -4.42 35.01
C PRO A 372 -19.21 -5.08 34.11
N ALA A 373 -19.31 -6.39 33.85
CA ALA A 373 -18.32 -7.16 33.09
C ALA A 373 -18.92 -8.47 32.53
N PHE A 374 -18.26 -9.02 31.51
CA PHE A 374 -18.50 -10.36 30.99
C PHE A 374 -17.31 -11.29 31.22
N PRO A 375 -17.49 -12.62 31.12
CA PRO A 375 -16.38 -13.55 30.88
C PRO A 375 -15.61 -13.15 29.62
N ALA A 376 -14.30 -13.43 29.59
CA ALA A 376 -13.40 -12.98 28.52
C ALA A 376 -13.88 -13.31 27.09
N ASP A 377 -14.25 -14.56 26.83
CA ASP A 377 -14.73 -14.98 25.51
C ASP A 377 -16.03 -14.28 25.10
N VAL A 378 -16.93 -14.06 26.08
CA VAL A 378 -18.22 -13.37 25.90
C VAL A 378 -17.99 -11.88 25.61
N GLU A 379 -17.00 -11.26 26.26
CA GLU A 379 -16.61 -9.86 26.01
C GLU A 379 -16.12 -9.68 24.56
N ILE A 380 -15.25 -10.59 24.11
CA ILE A 380 -14.69 -10.59 22.75
C ILE A 380 -15.81 -10.72 21.70
N ARG A 381 -16.72 -11.69 21.85
CA ARG A 381 -17.85 -11.82 20.93
C ARG A 381 -18.80 -10.62 21.02
N ALA A 382 -19.12 -10.13 22.21
CA ALA A 382 -19.99 -8.96 22.39
C ALA A 382 -19.43 -7.72 21.68
N LEU A 383 -18.10 -7.52 21.68
CA LEU A 383 -17.48 -6.44 20.92
C LEU A 383 -17.69 -6.59 19.42
N ILE A 384 -17.34 -7.74 18.86
CA ILE A 384 -17.34 -7.94 17.41
C ILE A 384 -18.78 -8.01 16.86
N GLU A 385 -19.67 -8.76 17.50
CA GLU A 385 -21.09 -8.76 17.14
C GLU A 385 -21.70 -7.38 17.32
N GLY A 386 -21.41 -6.68 18.43
CA GLY A 386 -21.90 -5.33 18.68
C GLY A 386 -21.47 -4.33 17.59
N GLN A 387 -20.19 -4.36 17.20
CA GLN A 387 -19.66 -3.50 16.12
C GLN A 387 -20.34 -3.77 14.77
N PHE A 388 -20.55 -5.04 14.39
CA PHE A 388 -21.17 -5.36 13.10
C PHE A 388 -22.70 -5.20 13.11
N MET A 389 -23.37 -5.51 14.23
CA MET A 389 -24.80 -5.25 14.36
C MET A 389 -25.09 -3.75 14.32
N ALA A 390 -24.27 -2.92 14.98
CA ALA A 390 -24.39 -1.48 14.87
C ALA A 390 -24.26 -1.03 13.40
N LYS A 391 -23.21 -1.48 12.70
CA LYS A 391 -23.02 -1.19 11.27
C LYS A 391 -24.25 -1.57 10.43
N ARG A 392 -24.82 -2.76 10.66
CA ARG A 392 -26.03 -3.21 9.97
C ARG A 392 -27.25 -2.35 10.31
N ILE A 393 -27.51 -2.09 11.59
CA ILE A 393 -28.66 -1.29 12.06
C ILE A 393 -28.61 0.12 11.48
N HIS A 394 -27.45 0.78 11.56
CA HIS A 394 -27.27 2.14 11.04
C HIS A 394 -27.34 2.18 9.51
N ALA A 395 -26.83 1.16 8.81
CA ALA A 395 -27.01 1.04 7.37
C ALA A 395 -28.50 0.91 6.99
N GLU A 396 -29.23 0.01 7.65
CA GLU A 396 -30.66 -0.17 7.43
C GLU A 396 -31.47 1.11 7.73
N GLY A 397 -31.03 1.90 8.71
CA GLY A 397 -31.57 3.22 9.03
C GLY A 397 -31.44 4.24 7.88
N LEU A 398 -30.42 4.10 7.02
CA LEU A 398 -30.23 4.92 5.82
C LEU A 398 -30.96 4.36 4.59
N GLY A 399 -31.72 3.27 4.72
CA GLY A 399 -32.45 2.64 3.62
C GLY A 399 -31.73 1.45 2.98
N TYR A 400 -30.57 1.03 3.49
CA TYR A 400 -29.89 -0.17 2.99
C TYR A 400 -30.69 -1.44 3.32
N ARG A 401 -30.64 -2.43 2.43
CA ARG A 401 -31.19 -3.77 2.66
C ARG A 401 -30.24 -4.82 2.10
N VAL A 402 -30.06 -5.89 2.86
CA VAL A 402 -29.36 -7.08 2.37
C VAL A 402 -30.25 -7.77 1.32
N LEU A 403 -29.70 -8.01 0.14
CA LEU A 403 -30.33 -8.70 -0.97
C LEU A 403 -29.71 -10.11 -1.14
N PRO A 404 -30.38 -11.06 -1.81
CA PRO A 404 -29.79 -12.37 -2.10
C PRO A 404 -28.46 -12.33 -2.88
N LYS A 405 -28.23 -11.24 -3.63
CA LYS A 405 -27.00 -11.01 -4.41
C LYS A 405 -25.92 -10.23 -3.65
N THR A 406 -26.20 -9.75 -2.44
CA THR A 406 -25.31 -8.88 -1.67
C THR A 406 -23.95 -9.54 -1.48
N LYS A 407 -22.90 -8.75 -1.72
CA LYS A 407 -21.51 -9.06 -1.37
C LYS A 407 -21.02 -8.03 -0.36
N ILE A 408 -20.20 -8.48 0.56
CA ILE A 408 -19.52 -7.62 1.54
C ILE A 408 -18.04 -7.61 1.19
N LEU A 409 -17.47 -6.44 0.95
CA LEU A 409 -16.03 -6.30 0.76
C LEU A 409 -15.40 -5.78 2.06
N ALA A 410 -14.47 -6.52 2.64
CA ALA A 410 -13.75 -6.11 3.84
C ALA A 410 -12.30 -5.77 3.51
N THR A 411 -11.79 -4.71 4.13
CA THR A 411 -10.40 -4.29 4.03
C THR A 411 -9.89 -3.70 5.36
N GLY A 412 -8.62 -3.35 5.43
CA GLY A 412 -7.95 -2.87 6.65
C GLY A 412 -7.48 -4.02 7.56
N GLY A 413 -6.69 -3.71 8.59
CA GLY A 413 -5.94 -4.71 9.36
C GLY A 413 -6.79 -5.87 9.91
N ALA A 414 -8.01 -5.60 10.35
CA ALA A 414 -8.90 -6.64 10.91
C ALA A 414 -9.51 -7.56 9.84
N SER A 415 -9.47 -7.22 8.55
CA SER A 415 -9.94 -8.11 7.48
C SER A 415 -9.06 -9.35 7.30
N HIS A 416 -7.84 -9.35 7.85
CA HIS A 416 -6.97 -10.53 7.85
C HIS A 416 -7.42 -11.60 8.86
N ASN A 417 -8.29 -11.26 9.81
CA ASN A 417 -8.80 -12.21 10.80
C ASN A 417 -10.09 -12.88 10.30
N ARG A 418 -10.00 -14.16 9.93
CA ARG A 418 -11.13 -14.93 9.40
C ARG A 418 -12.30 -15.07 10.36
N ASP A 419 -12.05 -15.17 11.66
CA ASP A 419 -13.13 -15.33 12.64
C ASP A 419 -13.90 -14.02 12.83
N ILE A 420 -13.23 -12.86 12.75
CA ILE A 420 -13.89 -11.55 12.68
C ILE A 420 -14.76 -11.45 11.43
N LEU A 421 -14.22 -11.84 10.26
CA LEU A 421 -14.98 -11.83 9.01
C LEU A 421 -16.16 -12.82 9.01
N GLN A 422 -16.04 -13.93 9.72
CA GLN A 422 -17.14 -14.88 9.89
C GLN A 422 -18.30 -14.21 10.63
N VAL A 423 -18.04 -13.51 11.74
CA VAL A 423 -19.10 -12.78 12.46
C VAL A 423 -19.73 -11.69 11.58
N LEU A 424 -18.94 -11.00 10.75
CA LEU A 424 -19.47 -10.04 9.77
C LEU A 424 -20.43 -10.73 8.77
N SER A 425 -20.01 -11.88 8.23
CA SER A 425 -20.84 -12.70 7.34
C SER A 425 -22.13 -13.15 8.02
N ASP A 426 -22.05 -13.58 9.28
CA ASP A 426 -23.19 -14.07 10.06
C ASP A 426 -24.18 -12.93 10.36
N VAL A 427 -23.68 -11.77 10.78
CA VAL A 427 -24.50 -10.61 11.13
C VAL A 427 -25.25 -10.06 9.93
N PHE A 428 -24.65 -10.02 8.73
CA PHE A 428 -25.33 -9.54 7.53
C PHE A 428 -26.04 -10.66 6.77
N GLY A 429 -25.72 -11.93 7.01
CA GLY A 429 -26.27 -13.05 6.26
C GLY A 429 -25.84 -13.05 4.79
N ALA A 430 -24.62 -12.57 4.50
CA ALA A 430 -24.12 -12.41 3.14
C ALA A 430 -22.60 -12.73 3.05
N PRO A 431 -22.11 -13.21 1.90
CA PRO A 431 -20.70 -13.58 1.73
C PRO A 431 -19.75 -12.39 1.85
N VAL A 432 -18.63 -12.61 2.53
CA VAL A 432 -17.55 -11.63 2.73
C VAL A 432 -16.34 -11.96 1.86
N TYR A 433 -15.84 -10.95 1.15
CA TYR A 433 -14.64 -10.98 0.32
C TYR A 433 -13.62 -9.99 0.87
N VAL A 434 -12.33 -10.31 0.73
CA VAL A 434 -11.25 -9.39 1.10
C VAL A 434 -10.67 -8.77 -0.15
N ILE A 435 -10.42 -7.46 -0.11
CA ILE A 435 -9.76 -6.72 -1.17
C ILE A 435 -8.63 -5.88 -0.58
N ASP A 436 -7.47 -5.91 -1.24
CA ASP A 436 -6.37 -5.01 -0.94
C ASP A 436 -6.69 -3.63 -1.52
N THR A 437 -6.95 -2.65 -0.64
CA THR A 437 -7.44 -1.32 -1.04
C THR A 437 -6.38 -0.24 -0.98
N ALA A 438 -5.09 -0.57 -0.82
CA ALA A 438 -4.05 0.45 -0.64
C ALA A 438 -4.12 1.59 -1.68
N ASN A 439 -4.53 1.28 -2.92
CA ASN A 439 -4.69 2.23 -4.03
C ASN A 439 -6.13 2.32 -4.59
N SER A 440 -7.17 2.03 -3.80
CA SER A 440 -8.55 1.91 -4.29
C SER A 440 -9.09 3.17 -4.99
N ALA A 441 -8.79 4.37 -4.48
CA ALA A 441 -9.22 5.62 -5.11
C ALA A 441 -8.53 5.86 -6.47
N CYS A 442 -7.23 5.56 -6.59
CA CYS A 442 -6.48 5.67 -7.85
C CYS A 442 -7.01 4.68 -8.89
N VAL A 443 -7.16 3.41 -8.50
CA VAL A 443 -7.69 2.35 -9.37
C VAL A 443 -9.14 2.65 -9.78
N GLY A 444 -9.98 3.07 -8.84
CA GLY A 444 -11.36 3.44 -9.12
C GLY A 444 -11.48 4.65 -10.04
N SER A 445 -10.57 5.61 -9.94
CA SER A 445 -10.47 6.73 -10.87
C SER A 445 -10.10 6.26 -12.28
N ALA A 446 -9.16 5.33 -12.42
CA ALA A 446 -8.82 4.73 -13.71
C ALA A 446 -10.01 3.93 -14.31
N TYR A 447 -10.75 3.18 -13.49
CA TYR A 447 -11.97 2.49 -13.92
C TYR A 447 -13.05 3.47 -14.39
N ARG A 448 -13.23 4.60 -13.68
CA ARG A 448 -14.15 5.66 -14.09
C ARG A 448 -13.71 6.35 -15.37
N ALA A 449 -12.41 6.58 -15.56
CA ALA A 449 -11.87 7.10 -16.82
C ALA A 449 -12.19 6.14 -17.97
N PHE A 450 -12.02 4.83 -17.76
CA PHE A 450 -12.36 3.80 -18.75
C PHE A 450 -13.86 3.79 -19.05
N HIS A 451 -14.72 3.76 -18.02
CA HIS A 451 -16.17 3.78 -18.14
C HIS A 451 -16.68 5.04 -18.85
N GLY A 452 -16.27 6.22 -18.39
CA GLY A 452 -16.69 7.52 -18.95
C GLY A 452 -16.14 7.79 -20.35
N SER A 453 -15.04 7.14 -20.75
CA SER A 453 -14.48 7.29 -22.11
C SER A 453 -15.32 6.64 -23.22
N GLY A 454 -16.34 5.85 -22.86
CA GLY A 454 -17.24 5.17 -23.79
C GLY A 454 -16.79 3.77 -24.23
N ARG A 455 -15.77 3.17 -23.59
CA ARG A 455 -15.33 1.79 -23.85
C ARG A 455 -16.13 0.72 -23.09
N SER A 456 -17.23 1.10 -22.44
CA SER A 456 -18.08 0.20 -21.63
C SER A 456 -19.21 -0.47 -22.43
N GLU A 457 -19.44 -0.11 -23.68
CA GLU A 457 -20.22 -0.96 -24.58
C GLU A 457 -19.22 -1.84 -25.33
N ALA A 458 -19.14 -3.12 -24.98
CA ALA A 458 -18.73 -4.10 -25.98
C ALA A 458 -19.64 -3.86 -27.18
N GLU A 459 -19.08 -3.58 -28.37
CA GLU A 459 -19.89 -3.43 -29.57
C GLU A 459 -20.69 -4.72 -29.77
N THR A 460 -21.97 -4.76 -29.36
CA THR A 460 -22.84 -5.86 -29.73
C THR A 460 -23.24 -5.63 -31.17
N ARG A 461 -22.91 -6.58 -32.05
CA ARG A 461 -23.24 -6.54 -33.47
C ARG A 461 -24.47 -7.42 -33.73
N GLU A 462 -25.49 -6.88 -34.38
CA GLU A 462 -26.68 -7.65 -34.79
C GLU A 462 -26.58 -8.00 -36.28
N CYS A 463 -26.63 -9.29 -36.62
CA CYS A 463 -26.55 -9.79 -37.98
C CYS A 463 -27.80 -10.61 -38.34
N ILE A 464 -28.18 -10.63 -39.62
CA ILE A 464 -29.23 -11.52 -40.10
C ILE A 464 -28.72 -12.97 -40.04
N TYR A 465 -29.48 -13.85 -39.41
CA TYR A 465 -29.19 -15.28 -39.32
C TYR A 465 -30.05 -16.07 -40.30
N TYR A 466 -29.44 -17.04 -40.97
CA TYR A 466 -30.14 -18.00 -41.81
C TYR A 466 -29.37 -19.32 -41.89
N ASN A 467 -30.06 -20.46 -41.84
CA ASN A 467 -29.46 -21.77 -42.00
C ASN A 467 -30.33 -22.68 -42.87
N ALA A 468 -29.84 -23.06 -44.05
CA ALA A 468 -30.55 -23.97 -44.95
C ALA A 468 -30.71 -25.40 -44.37
N ASN A 469 -29.80 -25.83 -43.49
CA ASN A 469 -29.78 -27.19 -42.91
C ASN A 469 -30.40 -27.26 -41.51
N TRP A 470 -31.26 -26.30 -41.15
CA TRP A 470 -31.78 -26.12 -39.79
C TRP A 470 -32.47 -27.37 -39.20
N GLU A 471 -33.15 -28.19 -40.02
CA GLU A 471 -33.78 -29.44 -39.56
C GLU A 471 -32.76 -30.50 -39.12
N LEU A 472 -31.63 -30.59 -39.84
CA LEU A 472 -30.54 -31.53 -39.53
C LEU A 472 -29.72 -31.03 -38.34
N GLU A 473 -29.45 -29.72 -38.27
CA GLU A 473 -28.63 -29.09 -37.24
C GLU A 473 -29.44 -28.70 -35.97
N ARG A 474 -30.76 -28.88 -35.99
CA ARG A 474 -31.70 -28.49 -34.91
C ARG A 474 -31.58 -27.01 -34.50
N THR A 475 -31.37 -26.13 -35.48
CA THR A 475 -31.31 -24.67 -35.27
C THR A 475 -32.59 -23.99 -35.77
N ASN A 476 -32.73 -22.68 -35.57
CA ASN A 476 -33.75 -21.91 -36.27
C ASN A 476 -33.41 -21.81 -37.77
N GLN A 477 -34.41 -21.65 -38.63
CA GLN A 477 -34.19 -21.46 -40.07
C GLN A 477 -33.71 -20.04 -40.40
N SER A 478 -34.28 -19.04 -39.73
CA SER A 478 -33.95 -17.63 -39.89
C SER A 478 -34.15 -16.87 -38.59
N GLY A 479 -33.51 -15.72 -38.45
CA GLY A 479 -33.65 -14.88 -37.28
C GLY A 479 -32.61 -13.76 -37.21
N LEU A 480 -32.37 -13.30 -36.00
CA LEU A 480 -31.30 -12.36 -35.68
C LEU A 480 -30.28 -13.05 -34.78
N GLU A 481 -29.01 -12.91 -35.13
CA GLU A 481 -27.90 -13.39 -34.32
C GLU A 481 -27.18 -12.19 -33.72
N ARG A 482 -27.01 -12.22 -32.39
CA ARG A 482 -26.21 -11.25 -31.65
C ARG A 482 -24.80 -11.80 -31.52
N CYS A 483 -23.85 -11.04 -32.04
CA CYS A 483 -22.47 -11.45 -32.13
C CYS A 483 -21.74 -10.95 -30.89
N GLU A 484 -21.29 -11.90 -30.08
CA GLU A 484 -20.53 -11.65 -28.88
C GLU A 484 -19.05 -11.96 -29.18
N GLY A 485 -18.17 -11.01 -28.89
CA GLY A 485 -16.74 -11.14 -29.20
C GLY A 485 -15.85 -10.98 -27.97
N GLU A 486 -14.66 -11.58 -28.05
CA GLU A 486 -13.56 -11.34 -27.13
C GLU A 486 -13.02 -9.91 -27.30
N GLN A 487 -12.46 -9.32 -26.23
CA GLN A 487 -11.79 -8.03 -26.31
C GLN A 487 -10.66 -8.07 -27.36
N ASP A 488 -10.56 -7.01 -28.17
CA ASP A 488 -9.58 -6.78 -29.25
C ASP A 488 -9.87 -7.41 -30.63
N LYS A 489 -11.02 -8.08 -30.82
CA LYS A 489 -11.44 -8.66 -32.12
C LYS A 489 -12.58 -7.85 -32.77
N ARG A 490 -12.54 -7.65 -34.10
CA ARG A 490 -13.65 -7.00 -34.84
C ARG A 490 -14.80 -7.97 -35.10
N LEU A 491 -16.04 -7.47 -35.12
CA LEU A 491 -17.25 -8.27 -35.35
C LEU A 491 -17.81 -8.03 -36.76
N HIS A 492 -17.96 -9.10 -37.54
CA HIS A 492 -18.44 -9.03 -38.92
C HIS A 492 -19.66 -9.91 -39.15
N CYS A 493 -20.58 -9.44 -39.99
CA CYS A 493 -21.66 -10.26 -40.52
C CYS A 493 -21.21 -10.94 -41.82
N TYR A 494 -21.78 -12.09 -42.15
CA TYR A 494 -21.53 -12.78 -43.42
C TYR A 494 -22.81 -13.30 -44.08
N ALA A 495 -22.72 -13.57 -45.39
CA ALA A 495 -23.74 -14.30 -46.14
C ALA A 495 -23.08 -15.26 -47.15
N SER A 496 -23.70 -16.44 -47.34
CA SER A 496 -23.29 -17.42 -48.35
C SER A 496 -24.47 -17.98 -49.13
N TRP A 497 -24.30 -18.15 -50.44
CA TRP A 497 -25.35 -18.61 -51.35
C TRP A 497 -24.79 -19.39 -52.55
N ARG A 498 -25.63 -20.17 -53.21
CA ARG A 498 -25.33 -20.84 -54.49
C ARG A 498 -26.08 -20.16 -55.62
N ASN A 499 -25.51 -20.18 -56.81
CA ASN A 499 -26.18 -19.72 -58.03
C ASN A 499 -26.29 -20.90 -59.00
N SER A 500 -27.38 -21.64 -58.90
CA SER A 500 -27.67 -22.78 -59.77
C SER A 500 -28.61 -22.30 -60.88
N SER A 501 -28.12 -22.22 -62.11
CA SER A 501 -28.95 -21.91 -63.30
C SER A 501 -29.70 -20.57 -63.23
N GLY A 502 -29.11 -19.54 -62.60
CA GLY A 502 -29.70 -18.20 -62.48
C GLY A 502 -30.66 -18.02 -61.30
N THR A 503 -30.80 -19.03 -60.44
CA THR A 503 -31.58 -18.95 -59.19
C THR A 503 -30.63 -18.90 -58.00
N ILE A 504 -30.79 -17.87 -57.15
CA ILE A 504 -30.02 -17.71 -55.92
C ILE A 504 -30.61 -18.60 -54.82
N GLU A 505 -29.81 -19.54 -54.32
CA GLU A 505 -30.15 -20.40 -53.19
C GLU A 505 -29.32 -20.00 -51.98
N LEU A 506 -29.95 -19.40 -50.96
CA LEU A 506 -29.25 -18.97 -49.74
C LEU A 506 -28.83 -20.20 -48.93
N VAL A 507 -27.55 -20.27 -48.54
CA VAL A 507 -26.98 -21.39 -47.78
C VAL A 507 -26.92 -21.05 -46.30
N LYS A 508 -26.26 -19.95 -45.93
CA LYS A 508 -26.11 -19.53 -44.53
C LYS A 508 -25.90 -18.02 -44.38
N LYS A 509 -26.37 -17.44 -43.29
CA LYS A 509 -26.02 -16.09 -42.83
C LYS A 509 -25.80 -16.12 -41.32
N GLY A 510 -24.92 -15.26 -40.84
CA GLY A 510 -24.63 -15.14 -39.42
C GLY A 510 -23.48 -14.19 -39.16
N CYS A 511 -22.73 -14.43 -38.10
CA CYS A 511 -21.52 -13.69 -37.82
C CYS A 511 -20.33 -14.53 -37.39
N TRP A 512 -19.16 -13.89 -37.45
CA TRP A 512 -17.89 -14.46 -37.04
C TRP A 512 -16.95 -13.37 -36.53
N LEU A 513 -15.88 -13.80 -35.86
CA LEU A 513 -14.91 -12.94 -35.20
C LEU A 513 -13.67 -12.74 -36.08
N ASP A 514 -13.30 -11.49 -36.27
CA ASP A 514 -11.96 -11.02 -36.62
C ASP A 514 -11.36 -11.51 -37.95
N ASP A 515 -12.19 -11.61 -38.99
CA ASP A 515 -11.67 -11.86 -40.34
C ASP A 515 -11.22 -10.54 -40.99
N PHE A 516 -9.91 -10.41 -41.20
CA PHE A 516 -9.27 -9.22 -41.79
C PHE A 516 -9.76 -8.89 -43.20
N ASN A 517 -10.31 -9.86 -43.96
CA ASN A 517 -10.86 -9.62 -45.29
C ASN A 517 -12.14 -8.78 -45.25
N CYS A 518 -12.76 -8.69 -44.07
CA CYS A 518 -14.04 -8.03 -43.83
C CYS A 518 -13.90 -6.62 -43.26
N TYR A 519 -12.67 -6.19 -42.97
CA TYR A 519 -12.41 -4.89 -42.36
C TYR A 519 -12.84 -3.76 -43.29
N ASP A 520 -13.55 -2.79 -42.72
CA ASP A 520 -13.99 -1.56 -43.37
C ASP A 520 -14.93 -1.77 -44.58
N ARG A 521 -15.49 -2.99 -44.76
CA ARG A 521 -16.47 -3.29 -45.82
C ARG A 521 -17.90 -3.02 -45.36
N GLN A 522 -18.54 -1.94 -45.81
CA GLN A 522 -19.92 -1.65 -45.39
C GLN A 522 -21.00 -2.47 -46.10
N GLU A 523 -20.70 -3.06 -47.27
CA GLU A 523 -21.63 -3.84 -48.07
C GLU A 523 -21.15 -5.29 -48.22
N CYS A 524 -22.08 -6.25 -48.16
CA CYS A 524 -21.78 -7.67 -48.34
C CYS A 524 -21.70 -8.01 -49.85
N VAL A 525 -20.51 -7.89 -50.43
CA VAL A 525 -20.26 -8.13 -51.87
C VAL A 525 -19.28 -9.29 -52.06
N ALA A 526 -19.66 -10.28 -52.86
CA ALA A 526 -18.77 -11.34 -53.33
C ALA A 526 -18.07 -10.90 -54.63
N THR A 527 -16.75 -11.05 -54.68
CA THR A 527 -15.92 -10.65 -55.84
C THR A 527 -15.36 -11.84 -56.63
N GLU A 528 -15.46 -13.07 -56.10
CA GLU A 528 -14.93 -14.27 -56.75
C GLU A 528 -15.63 -14.60 -58.07
N GLU A 529 -14.84 -15.02 -59.06
CA GLU A 529 -15.36 -15.50 -60.34
C GLU A 529 -15.80 -16.96 -60.24
N ASN A 530 -17.11 -17.18 -60.36
CA ASN A 530 -17.74 -18.50 -60.53
C ASN A 530 -17.48 -19.56 -59.43
N PRO A 531 -17.55 -19.23 -58.12
CA PRO A 531 -17.39 -20.22 -57.05
C PRO A 531 -18.60 -21.15 -56.97
N GLN A 532 -18.38 -22.38 -56.46
CA GLN A 532 -19.48 -23.32 -56.19
C GLN A 532 -20.44 -22.79 -55.11
N VAL A 533 -19.94 -21.95 -54.19
CA VAL A 533 -20.69 -21.23 -53.16
C VAL A 533 -20.09 -19.83 -53.06
N TYR A 534 -20.92 -18.81 -53.26
CA TYR A 534 -20.54 -17.41 -53.08
C TYR A 534 -20.52 -17.07 -51.60
N PHE A 535 -19.56 -16.23 -51.19
CA PHE A 535 -19.40 -15.77 -49.82
C PHE A 535 -19.09 -14.26 -49.81
N CYS A 536 -19.69 -13.53 -48.86
CA CYS A 536 -19.33 -12.15 -48.56
C CYS A 536 -19.38 -11.90 -47.06
N CYS A 537 -18.66 -10.86 -46.64
CA CYS A 537 -18.71 -10.35 -45.28
C CYS A 537 -18.65 -8.82 -45.25
N CYS A 538 -19.17 -8.25 -44.17
CA CYS A 538 -19.32 -6.81 -44.00
C CYS A 538 -19.28 -6.39 -42.53
N GLU A 539 -19.08 -5.09 -42.33
CA GLU A 539 -18.96 -4.41 -41.06
C GLU A 539 -20.07 -3.34 -40.95
N GLY A 540 -21.21 -3.75 -40.39
CA GLY A 540 -22.27 -2.89 -39.86
C GLY A 540 -23.41 -3.71 -39.24
N ASN A 541 -24.28 -3.11 -38.43
CA ASN A 541 -25.50 -3.80 -37.98
C ASN A 541 -26.39 -4.12 -39.19
N PHE A 542 -26.87 -5.35 -39.28
CA PHE A 542 -27.71 -5.88 -40.38
C PHE A 542 -27.09 -5.74 -41.79
N CYS A 543 -25.77 -5.52 -41.90
CA CYS A 543 -25.14 -5.25 -43.20
C CYS A 543 -25.23 -6.42 -44.18
N ASN A 544 -25.47 -7.65 -43.68
CA ASN A 544 -25.67 -8.86 -44.48
C ASN A 544 -27.13 -9.08 -44.91
N GLU A 545 -28.03 -8.12 -44.67
CA GLU A 545 -29.42 -8.19 -45.15
C GLU A 545 -29.46 -8.32 -46.67
N ARG A 546 -28.74 -7.46 -47.36
CA ARG A 546 -28.55 -7.50 -48.82
C ARG A 546 -27.15 -8.00 -49.14
N PHE A 547 -27.07 -8.89 -50.13
CA PHE A 547 -25.80 -9.39 -50.64
C PHE A 547 -25.82 -9.36 -52.17
N THR A 548 -24.67 -9.07 -52.78
CA THR A 548 -24.54 -8.95 -54.23
C THR A 548 -23.25 -9.60 -54.73
N HIS A 549 -23.20 -9.87 -56.03
CA HIS A 549 -22.00 -10.32 -56.74
C HIS A 549 -21.60 -9.24 -57.74
N LEU A 550 -20.34 -8.80 -57.67
CA LEU A 550 -19.73 -7.85 -58.61
C LEU A 550 -18.36 -8.41 -59.01
N PRO A 551 -18.17 -8.93 -60.24
CA PRO A 551 -16.87 -9.40 -60.68
C PRO A 551 -15.90 -8.21 -60.82
N GLU A 552 -14.70 -8.30 -60.24
CA GLU A 552 -13.68 -7.26 -60.33
C GLU A 552 -13.07 -7.19 -61.74
N ALA A 553 -12.96 -5.98 -62.29
CA ALA A 553 -12.27 -5.73 -63.54
C ALA A 553 -10.77 -5.53 -63.31
N GLY A 554 -9.99 -6.60 -63.56
CA GLY A 554 -8.57 -6.54 -63.96
C GLY A 554 -7.53 -6.03 -62.94
N GLY A 555 -6.78 -6.96 -62.33
CA GLY A 555 -5.51 -6.72 -61.65
C GLY A 555 -4.64 -7.99 -61.67
N PRO A 556 -3.29 -7.88 -61.72
CA PRO A 556 -2.40 -8.96 -62.17
C PRO A 556 -2.19 -10.08 -61.12
N GLU A 557 -2.18 -11.33 -61.60
CA GLU A 557 -1.96 -12.57 -60.84
C GLU A 557 -0.61 -12.58 -60.09
N VAL A 558 -0.66 -12.86 -58.79
CA VAL A 558 0.49 -13.30 -57.98
C VAL A 558 0.32 -14.78 -57.71
N THR A 559 1.17 -15.61 -58.33
CA THR A 559 1.25 -17.06 -58.11
C THR A 559 1.92 -17.36 -56.77
N TYR A 560 1.21 -18.05 -55.87
CA TYR A 560 1.80 -18.71 -54.69
C TYR A 560 2.03 -20.19 -54.98
N GLU A 561 3.26 -20.67 -54.76
CA GLU A 561 3.58 -22.11 -54.73
C GLU A 561 3.01 -22.78 -53.47
N PRO A 562 2.59 -24.06 -53.55
CA PRO A 562 2.03 -24.78 -52.41
C PRO A 562 3.10 -25.17 -51.36
N PRO A 563 2.73 -25.26 -50.06
CA PRO A 563 3.67 -25.62 -49.01
C PRO A 563 4.09 -27.09 -49.09
N PRO A 564 5.32 -27.44 -48.63
CA PRO A 564 5.79 -28.82 -48.66
C PRO A 564 5.05 -29.68 -47.64
N THR A 565 4.91 -30.96 -48.00
CA THR A 565 4.27 -32.02 -47.24
C THR A 565 4.86 -32.20 -45.84
N ALA A 566 3.98 -32.44 -44.86
CA ALA A 566 4.33 -32.64 -43.45
C ALA A 566 5.41 -33.72 -43.26
N PRO A 567 6.41 -33.48 -42.38
CA PRO A 567 7.47 -34.45 -42.14
C PRO A 567 6.93 -35.69 -41.43
N THR A 568 7.46 -36.86 -41.82
CA THR A 568 7.08 -38.15 -41.25
C THR A 568 7.51 -38.29 -39.79
N LEU A 569 6.83 -39.15 -39.03
CA LEU A 569 7.07 -39.41 -37.59
C LEU A 569 8.55 -39.68 -37.27
N LEU A 570 9.29 -40.28 -38.21
CA LEU A 570 10.70 -40.62 -38.07
C LEU A 570 11.60 -39.36 -37.97
N THR A 571 11.28 -38.30 -38.73
CA THR A 571 12.05 -37.05 -38.71
C THR A 571 11.83 -36.29 -37.41
N VAL A 572 10.60 -36.27 -36.89
CA VAL A 572 10.29 -35.65 -35.59
C VAL A 572 11.02 -36.34 -34.44
N LEU A 573 11.07 -37.68 -34.45
CA LEU A 573 11.81 -38.46 -33.44
C LEU A 573 13.33 -38.23 -33.52
N ALA A 574 13.89 -38.10 -34.72
CA ALA A 574 15.31 -37.81 -34.89
C ALA A 574 15.70 -36.43 -34.34
N TYR A 575 14.91 -35.38 -34.62
CA TYR A 575 15.19 -34.02 -34.16
C TYR A 575 14.96 -33.80 -32.66
N SER A 576 14.14 -34.63 -32.01
CA SER A 576 13.86 -34.52 -30.58
C SER A 576 14.79 -35.36 -29.70
N LEU A 577 15.27 -36.51 -30.17
CA LEU A 577 16.14 -37.39 -29.38
C LEU A 577 17.64 -37.01 -29.43
N LEU A 578 18.11 -36.42 -30.54
CA LEU A 578 19.51 -35.97 -30.68
C LEU A 578 19.94 -34.91 -29.64
N PRO A 579 19.14 -33.86 -29.36
CA PRO A 579 19.49 -32.87 -28.33
C PRO A 579 19.51 -33.46 -26.92
N ILE A 580 18.57 -34.39 -26.62
CA ILE A 580 18.46 -35.06 -25.31
C ILE A 580 19.68 -35.95 -25.06
N GLY A 581 20.14 -36.69 -26.07
CA GLY A 581 21.37 -37.46 -26.01
C GLY A 581 22.61 -36.58 -25.77
N GLY A 582 22.68 -35.42 -26.46
CA GLY A 582 23.74 -34.44 -26.27
C GLY A 582 23.78 -33.85 -24.85
N LEU A 583 22.63 -33.45 -24.32
CA LEU A 583 22.50 -32.94 -22.95
C LEU A 583 22.89 -33.98 -21.90
N SER A 584 22.47 -35.23 -22.10
CA SER A 584 22.82 -36.34 -21.19
C SER A 584 24.33 -36.59 -21.15
N LEU A 585 25.01 -36.51 -22.31
CA LEU A 585 26.46 -36.67 -22.40
C LEU A 585 27.20 -35.52 -21.70
N ILE A 586 26.71 -34.28 -21.84
CA ILE A 586 27.28 -33.10 -21.17
C ILE A 586 27.16 -33.22 -19.65
N VAL A 587 26.01 -33.67 -19.14
CA VAL A 587 25.81 -33.89 -17.69
C VAL A 587 26.73 -35.00 -17.16
N LEU A 588 26.90 -36.09 -17.90
CA LEU A 588 27.82 -37.16 -17.54
C LEU A 588 29.28 -36.70 -17.54
N LEU A 589 29.69 -35.89 -18.52
CA LEU A 589 31.03 -35.30 -18.58
C LEU A 589 31.26 -34.30 -17.44
N ALA A 590 30.27 -33.46 -17.12
CA ALA A 590 30.33 -32.55 -15.98
C ALA A 590 30.44 -33.30 -14.65
N PHE A 591 29.67 -34.37 -14.48
CA PHE A 591 29.73 -35.23 -13.30
C PHE A 591 31.07 -35.99 -13.19
N TRP A 592 31.62 -36.45 -14.32
CA TRP A 592 32.93 -37.09 -14.38
C TRP A 592 34.06 -36.11 -14.03
N MET A 593 34.01 -34.88 -14.56
CA MET A 593 34.94 -33.80 -14.21
C MET A 593 34.82 -33.38 -12.73
N TYR A 594 33.60 -33.34 -12.20
CA TYR A 594 33.34 -33.08 -10.77
C TYR A 594 33.94 -34.18 -9.88
N ARG A 595 33.82 -35.45 -10.27
CA ARG A 595 34.44 -36.57 -9.55
C ARG A 595 35.96 -36.60 -9.65
N HIS A 596 36.54 -36.19 -10.78
CA HIS A 596 37.99 -36.19 -10.99
C HIS A 596 38.71 -34.92 -10.50
N ARG A 597 37.99 -33.88 -10.06
CA ARG A 597 38.58 -32.68 -9.44
C ARG A 597 38.77 -32.76 -7.92
N LYS A 598 38.59 -33.92 -7.29
CA LYS A 598 39.07 -34.14 -5.90
C LYS A 598 40.55 -34.54 -5.89
N ALA A 599 41.43 -33.56 -5.78
CA ALA A 599 42.77 -33.76 -5.21
C ALA A 599 42.68 -33.70 -3.67
N PRO A 600 43.49 -34.49 -2.93
CA PRO A 600 43.35 -34.71 -1.50
C PRO A 600 43.82 -33.48 -0.70
N TYR A 601 43.01 -33.04 0.26
CA TYR A 601 43.45 -32.07 1.26
C TYR A 601 44.54 -32.70 2.13
N GLY A 602 45.75 -32.16 2.01
CA GLY A 602 46.88 -32.48 2.85
C GLY A 602 46.69 -31.94 4.27
N HIS A 603 46.94 -32.82 5.24
CA HIS A 603 47.39 -32.46 6.58
C HIS A 603 48.58 -31.51 6.49
N VAL A 604 48.59 -30.43 7.28
CA VAL A 604 49.82 -29.74 7.66
C VAL A 604 49.78 -29.45 9.16
N ASP A 605 50.85 -29.91 9.80
CA ASP A 605 51.16 -29.84 11.22
C ASP A 605 51.30 -28.42 11.76
N ILE A 606 51.00 -28.30 13.05
CA ILE A 606 51.27 -27.15 13.90
C ILE A 606 52.74 -27.24 14.33
N HIS A 607 53.59 -26.36 13.81
CA HIS A 607 54.72 -25.70 14.49
C HIS A 607 55.70 -25.16 13.44
N GLU A 608 55.78 -23.84 13.27
CA GLU A 608 57.03 -23.08 13.19
C GLU A 608 56.77 -21.57 13.18
N ASP A 609 57.65 -20.86 13.87
CA ASP A 609 57.64 -19.43 14.23
C ASP A 609 57.62 -18.49 13.00
N PRO A 610 56.93 -17.33 13.01
CA PRO A 610 56.92 -16.43 11.87
C PRO A 610 58.16 -15.52 11.87
N GLY A 611 59.06 -15.73 10.90
CA GLY A 611 59.99 -14.68 10.47
C GLY A 611 59.23 -13.49 9.86
N PRO A 612 59.73 -12.25 9.98
CA PRO A 612 58.95 -11.07 9.63
C PRO A 612 58.76 -10.94 8.10
N PRO A 613 57.55 -10.69 7.60
CA PRO A 613 57.35 -10.36 6.20
C PRO A 613 57.78 -8.91 5.91
N PRO A 614 58.20 -8.60 4.67
CA PRO A 614 58.77 -7.31 4.31
C PRO A 614 57.70 -6.20 4.28
N PRO A 615 58.04 -4.95 4.64
CA PRO A 615 57.11 -3.83 4.62
C PRO A 615 57.04 -3.22 3.22
N SER A 616 55.85 -3.02 2.66
CA SER A 616 55.64 -2.18 1.48
C SER A 616 54.17 -1.85 1.24
N PRO A 617 53.86 -0.71 0.59
CA PRO A 617 53.17 0.39 1.26
C PRO A 617 51.85 0.82 0.58
N LEU A 618 51.12 1.73 1.26
CA LEU A 618 49.99 2.58 0.81
C LEU A 618 48.60 2.24 1.40
N VAL A 619 48.47 2.43 2.73
CA VAL A 619 47.92 3.69 3.27
C VAL A 619 49.06 4.41 3.99
N GLY A 620 49.06 5.74 3.98
CA GLY A 620 50.11 6.55 4.62
C GLY A 620 50.41 6.13 6.07
N LEU A 621 51.65 5.66 6.28
CA LEU A 621 52.43 5.62 7.53
C LEU A 621 52.18 4.55 8.62
N LYS A 622 51.54 3.39 8.38
CA LYS A 622 51.45 2.33 9.43
C LYS A 622 51.58 0.89 8.89
N PRO A 623 52.52 0.06 9.39
CA PRO A 623 52.58 -1.36 9.03
C PRO A 623 51.37 -2.11 9.61
N LEU A 624 50.70 -2.91 8.78
CA LEU A 624 49.59 -3.76 9.17
C LEU A 624 50.04 -5.22 9.12
N GLN A 625 50.01 -5.92 10.26
CA GLN A 625 50.41 -7.32 10.39
C GLN A 625 49.19 -8.20 10.73
N LEU A 626 48.90 -9.21 9.91
CA LEU A 626 47.90 -10.23 10.24
C LEU A 626 48.43 -11.13 11.37
N LEU A 627 47.61 -11.38 12.38
CA LEU A 627 48.00 -12.18 13.54
C LEU A 627 47.32 -13.55 13.52
N GLU A 628 45.99 -13.59 13.59
CA GLU A 628 45.22 -14.83 13.70
C GLU A 628 43.86 -14.69 13.00
N ILE A 629 43.36 -15.81 12.45
CA ILE A 629 42.01 -15.87 11.86
C ILE A 629 40.99 -15.96 13.00
N LYS A 630 40.04 -15.03 13.04
CA LYS A 630 38.96 -15.00 14.02
C LYS A 630 37.66 -15.60 13.50
N ALA A 631 37.37 -15.43 12.21
CA ALA A 631 36.18 -16.00 11.61
C ALA A 631 36.37 -16.36 10.14
N ARG A 632 35.60 -17.33 9.67
CA ARG A 632 35.41 -17.64 8.25
C ARG A 632 33.92 -17.50 7.94
N GLY A 633 33.60 -16.70 6.92
CA GLY A 633 32.25 -16.42 6.48
C GLY A 633 32.06 -16.73 4.99
N ARG A 634 30.87 -16.42 4.47
CA ARG A 634 30.50 -16.67 3.07
C ARG A 634 31.40 -15.93 2.07
N PHE A 635 31.80 -14.71 2.41
CA PHE A 635 32.51 -13.79 1.51
C PHE A 635 34.01 -13.67 1.82
N GLY A 636 34.55 -14.45 2.76
CA GLY A 636 35.96 -14.36 3.14
C GLY A 636 36.28 -14.75 4.58
N CYS A 637 37.49 -14.42 5.01
CA CYS A 637 37.96 -14.63 6.39
C CYS A 637 38.26 -13.29 7.09
N VAL A 638 37.95 -13.23 8.38
CA VAL A 638 38.22 -12.08 9.24
C VAL A 638 39.43 -12.40 10.10
N TRP A 639 40.46 -11.57 10.00
CA TRP A 639 41.69 -11.67 10.77
C TRP A 639 41.72 -10.62 11.87
N LYS A 640 42.22 -10.99 13.05
CA LYS A 640 42.79 -10.02 13.98
C LYS A 640 44.14 -9.59 13.41
N ALA A 641 44.35 -8.28 13.31
CA ALA A 641 45.57 -7.70 12.79
C ALA A 641 46.04 -6.58 13.72
N GLN A 642 47.34 -6.29 13.67
CA GLN A 642 47.95 -5.18 14.39
C GLN A 642 48.22 -4.03 13.42
N LEU A 643 47.67 -2.86 13.72
CA LEU A 643 47.91 -1.61 13.01
C LEU A 643 48.52 -0.62 14.02
N MET A 644 49.85 -0.49 14.02
CA MET A 644 50.62 0.13 15.10
C MET A 644 50.38 -0.51 16.48
N ASN A 645 49.80 0.24 17.43
CA ASN A 645 49.55 -0.17 18.81
C ASN A 645 48.11 -0.66 19.00
N ASP A 646 47.26 -0.55 17.96
CA ASP A 646 45.86 -0.91 18.03
C ASP A 646 45.59 -2.22 17.29
N PHE A 647 44.68 -3.02 17.84
CA PHE A 647 44.16 -4.20 17.14
C PHE A 647 43.01 -3.80 16.21
N VAL A 648 43.03 -4.30 14.98
CA VAL A 648 42.02 -4.08 13.95
C VAL A 648 41.51 -5.41 13.40
N ALA A 649 40.30 -5.42 12.87
CA ALA A 649 39.73 -6.54 12.14
C ALA A 649 39.95 -6.34 10.64
N VAL A 650 40.42 -7.37 9.93
CA VAL A 650 40.63 -7.32 8.48
C VAL A 650 39.82 -8.44 7.84
N LYS A 651 38.74 -8.07 7.15
CA LYS A 651 37.94 -8.98 6.33
C LYS A 651 38.55 -9.02 4.93
N ILE A 652 39.07 -10.18 4.55
CA ILE A 652 39.74 -10.41 3.26
C ILE A 652 38.77 -11.12 2.33
N PHE A 653 38.48 -10.49 1.19
CA PHE A 653 37.59 -10.99 0.15
C PHE A 653 38.42 -11.46 -1.05
N PRO A 654 38.10 -12.63 -1.62
CA PRO A 654 38.68 -13.04 -2.89
C PRO A 654 38.14 -12.15 -4.03
N LEU A 655 38.89 -12.05 -5.13
CA LEU A 655 38.53 -11.18 -6.26
C LEU A 655 37.16 -11.52 -6.88
N GLN A 656 36.72 -12.78 -6.79
CA GLN A 656 35.39 -13.22 -7.25
C GLN A 656 34.24 -12.56 -6.48
N ASP A 657 34.47 -12.19 -5.20
CA ASP A 657 33.47 -11.55 -4.32
C ASP A 657 33.66 -10.02 -4.28
N LYS A 658 34.27 -9.46 -5.32
CA LYS A 658 34.52 -8.01 -5.45
C LYS A 658 33.26 -7.18 -5.28
N GLN A 659 32.11 -7.66 -5.78
CA GLN A 659 30.85 -6.94 -5.66
C GLN A 659 30.40 -6.83 -4.20
N SER A 660 30.51 -7.90 -3.41
CA SER A 660 30.21 -7.87 -1.98
C SER A 660 31.12 -6.92 -1.21
N TRP A 661 32.43 -6.91 -1.52
CA TRP A 661 33.37 -5.94 -0.93
C TRP A 661 33.02 -4.50 -1.32
N GLN A 662 32.62 -4.25 -2.57
CA GLN A 662 32.22 -2.92 -3.03
C GLN A 662 30.96 -2.45 -2.33
N SER A 663 29.91 -3.28 -2.25
CA SER A 663 28.65 -2.95 -1.58
C SER A 663 28.86 -2.63 -0.10
N GLU A 664 29.58 -3.49 0.63
CA GLU A 664 29.85 -3.26 2.06
C GLU A 664 30.67 -1.99 2.29
N ARG A 665 31.68 -1.74 1.47
CA ARG A 665 32.49 -0.51 1.51
C ARG A 665 31.65 0.73 1.25
N GLU A 666 30.71 0.68 0.30
CA GLU A 666 29.83 1.80 -0.03
C GLU A 666 28.88 2.14 1.11
N ILE A 667 28.32 1.13 1.79
CA ILE A 667 27.51 1.34 2.99
C ILE A 667 28.36 2.02 4.08
N PHE A 668 29.54 1.49 4.40
CA PHE A 668 30.44 2.11 5.39
C PHE A 668 30.88 3.53 5.02
N SER A 669 30.98 3.84 3.73
CA SER A 669 31.40 5.16 3.23
C SER A 669 30.23 6.15 3.10
N THR A 670 29.00 5.73 3.41
CA THR A 670 27.82 6.61 3.37
C THR A 670 27.95 7.71 4.43
N PRO A 671 27.65 9.00 4.10
CA PRO A 671 27.65 10.07 5.08
C PRO A 671 26.77 9.74 6.29
N GLY A 672 27.19 10.17 7.49
CA GLY A 672 26.47 9.89 8.74
C GLY A 672 26.56 8.44 9.24
N MET A 673 27.38 7.56 8.65
CA MET A 673 27.55 6.19 9.17
C MET A 673 28.45 6.09 10.42
N LYS A 674 28.95 7.21 10.94
CA LYS A 674 29.75 7.25 12.17
C LYS A 674 28.82 7.37 13.38
N HIS A 675 28.63 6.27 14.08
CA HIS A 675 27.78 6.22 15.26
C HIS A 675 28.38 5.27 16.31
N GLU A 676 28.12 5.52 17.60
CA GLU A 676 28.73 4.75 18.70
C GLU A 676 28.38 3.26 18.66
N ASN A 677 27.19 2.94 18.14
CA ASN A 677 26.62 1.60 18.03
C ASN A 677 26.69 0.99 16.61
N LEU A 678 27.47 1.58 15.71
CA LEU A 678 27.81 0.99 14.40
C LEU A 678 29.31 0.69 14.37
N LEU A 679 29.69 -0.41 13.73
CA LEU A 679 31.10 -0.82 13.66
C LEU A 679 31.94 0.24 12.94
N GLN A 680 33.02 0.67 13.58
CA GLN A 680 33.88 1.71 13.03
C GLN A 680 34.66 1.20 11.81
N PHE A 681 34.41 1.82 10.65
CA PHE A 681 35.20 1.65 9.44
C PHE A 681 36.51 2.43 9.51
N ILE A 682 37.62 1.77 9.19
CA ILE A 682 38.97 2.37 9.20
C ILE A 682 39.42 2.64 7.76
N ALA A 683 39.46 1.60 6.92
CA ALA A 683 39.95 1.70 5.55
C ALA A 683 39.51 0.50 4.70
N ALA A 684 39.61 0.63 3.37
CA ALA A 684 39.47 -0.46 2.42
C ALA A 684 40.63 -0.42 1.43
N GLU A 685 41.32 -1.54 1.24
CA GLU A 685 42.55 -1.63 0.46
C GLU A 685 42.49 -2.77 -0.56
N LYS A 686 43.26 -2.67 -1.64
CA LYS A 686 43.52 -3.80 -2.55
C LYS A 686 44.99 -4.16 -2.42
N ARG A 687 45.31 -5.42 -2.14
CA ARG A 687 46.68 -5.91 -1.96
C ARG A 687 46.98 -7.06 -2.91
N GLY A 688 48.23 -7.20 -3.34
CA GLY A 688 48.67 -8.28 -4.24
C GLY A 688 48.96 -7.86 -5.68
N SER A 689 49.53 -8.77 -6.47
CA SER A 689 49.84 -8.58 -7.89
C SER A 689 48.78 -9.24 -8.79
N ASN A 690 48.77 -8.98 -10.09
CA ASN A 690 47.68 -9.22 -11.06
C ASN A 690 46.94 -10.59 -11.02
N LEU A 691 47.48 -11.65 -10.38
CA LEU A 691 46.84 -12.97 -10.23
C LEU A 691 46.41 -13.32 -8.79
N GLU A 692 46.83 -12.54 -7.78
CA GLU A 692 46.54 -12.76 -6.35
C GLU A 692 46.07 -11.46 -5.68
N VAL A 693 45.18 -10.71 -6.36
CA VAL A 693 44.62 -9.48 -5.78
C VAL A 693 43.57 -9.84 -4.71
N GLU A 694 43.87 -9.47 -3.48
CA GLU A 694 42.98 -9.55 -2.33
C GLU A 694 42.34 -8.19 -2.06
N LEU A 695 41.06 -8.20 -1.67
CA LEU A 695 40.32 -7.01 -1.31
C LEU A 695 40.11 -7.00 0.20
N TRP A 696 40.65 -5.98 0.87
CA TRP A 696 40.67 -5.89 2.32
C TRP A 696 39.69 -4.83 2.80
N LEU A 697 38.92 -5.15 3.83
CA LEU A 697 38.05 -4.21 4.55
C LEU A 697 38.50 -4.20 6.01
N ILE A 698 38.94 -3.03 6.49
CA ILE A 698 39.60 -2.85 7.79
C ILE A 698 38.65 -2.08 8.71
N THR A 699 38.33 -2.67 9.86
CA THR A 699 37.40 -2.14 10.86
C THR A 699 37.99 -2.26 12.28
N ALA A 700 37.36 -1.62 13.26
CA ALA A 700 37.76 -1.77 14.65
C ALA A 700 37.66 -3.25 15.12
N PHE A 701 38.63 -3.69 15.92
CA PHE A 701 38.58 -4.99 16.56
C PHE A 701 37.95 -4.89 17.95
N HIS A 702 37.11 -5.86 18.31
CA HIS A 702 36.51 -5.94 19.63
C HIS A 702 36.75 -7.33 20.22
N ASP A 703 37.53 -7.40 21.32
CA ASP A 703 38.04 -8.67 21.87
C ASP A 703 36.95 -9.61 22.43
N LYS A 704 35.76 -9.10 22.78
CA LYS A 704 34.63 -9.94 23.20
C LYS A 704 33.92 -10.65 22.04
N GLY A 705 34.28 -10.32 20.79
CA GLY A 705 33.73 -10.97 19.60
C GLY A 705 32.25 -10.66 19.37
N SER A 706 31.56 -11.60 18.71
CA SER A 706 30.13 -11.49 18.43
C SER A 706 29.28 -11.83 19.66
N LEU A 707 28.06 -11.32 19.71
CA LEU A 707 27.11 -11.61 20.78
C LEU A 707 26.84 -13.12 20.88
N THR A 708 26.71 -13.82 19.75
CA THR A 708 26.61 -15.30 19.74
C THR A 708 27.77 -15.97 20.47
N ASP A 709 29.01 -15.58 20.15
CA ASP A 709 30.21 -16.21 20.74
C ASP A 709 30.33 -15.87 22.23
N TYR A 710 29.95 -14.65 22.61
CA TYR A 710 29.90 -14.23 24.01
C TYR A 710 28.87 -15.03 24.81
N LEU A 711 27.65 -15.18 24.30
CA LEU A 711 26.54 -15.85 24.98
C LEU A 711 26.74 -17.38 25.12
N LYS A 712 27.50 -18.00 24.21
CA LYS A 712 27.94 -19.41 24.34
C LYS A 712 28.80 -19.65 25.58
N GLY A 713 29.70 -18.71 25.89
CA GLY A 713 30.64 -18.85 27.00
C GLY A 713 30.19 -18.18 28.30
N ASN A 714 29.21 -17.29 28.25
CA ASN A 714 28.86 -16.41 29.37
C ASN A 714 27.37 -16.42 29.67
N ILE A 715 27.03 -16.27 30.95
CA ILE A 715 25.69 -15.94 31.43
C ILE A 715 25.72 -14.46 31.77
N ILE A 716 24.71 -13.70 31.36
CA ILE A 716 24.63 -12.25 31.58
C ILE A 716 23.68 -11.92 32.73
N THR A 717 23.97 -10.84 33.44
CA THR A 717 23.07 -10.25 34.42
C THR A 717 21.96 -9.44 33.74
N TRP A 718 20.90 -9.13 34.49
CA TRP A 718 19.83 -8.23 34.04
C TRP A 718 20.35 -6.89 33.48
N ASN A 719 21.27 -6.25 34.20
CA ASN A 719 21.82 -4.96 33.79
C ASN A 719 22.65 -5.05 32.51
N GLU A 720 23.43 -6.11 32.35
CA GLU A 720 24.18 -6.36 31.12
C GLU A 720 23.24 -6.65 29.95
N LEU A 721 22.17 -7.42 30.17
CA LEU A 721 21.14 -7.64 29.16
C LEU A 721 20.52 -6.33 28.70
N CYS A 722 20.05 -5.49 29.63
CA CYS A 722 19.46 -4.19 29.29
C CYS A 722 20.47 -3.30 28.55
N HIS A 723 21.73 -3.28 28.97
CA HIS A 723 22.76 -2.47 28.32
C HIS A 723 23.03 -2.92 26.88
N VAL A 724 23.17 -4.23 26.65
CA VAL A 724 23.35 -4.79 25.30
C VAL A 724 22.12 -4.54 24.43
N ALA A 725 20.91 -4.81 24.95
CA ALA A 725 19.66 -4.61 24.23
C ALA A 725 19.45 -3.12 23.86
N GLU A 726 19.68 -2.20 24.79
CA GLU A 726 19.53 -0.75 24.57
C GLU A 726 20.50 -0.25 23.50
N THR A 727 21.79 -0.59 23.63
CA THR A 727 22.83 -0.14 22.68
C THR A 727 22.69 -0.77 21.30
N MET A 728 22.25 -2.02 21.23
CA MET A 728 21.92 -2.70 19.97
C MET A 728 20.72 -2.04 19.28
N SER A 729 19.65 -1.76 20.03
CA SER A 729 18.44 -1.11 19.50
C SER A 729 18.71 0.30 19.02
N ARG A 730 19.53 1.07 19.74
CA ARG A 730 19.98 2.39 19.30
C ARG A 730 20.75 2.33 17.99
N GLY A 731 21.64 1.34 17.84
CA GLY A 731 22.37 1.11 16.58
C GLY A 731 21.45 0.82 15.40
N LEU A 732 20.43 -0.03 15.60
CA LEU A 732 19.49 -0.39 14.54
C LEU A 732 18.52 0.76 14.23
N SER A 733 18.04 1.46 15.26
CA SER A 733 17.21 2.67 15.15
C SER A 733 17.93 3.73 14.32
N TYR A 734 19.17 4.04 14.69
CA TYR A 734 20.00 4.98 13.94
C TYR A 734 20.23 4.52 12.50
N LEU A 735 20.36 3.21 12.24
CA LEU A 735 20.51 2.67 10.88
C LEU A 735 19.22 2.80 10.06
N HIS A 736 18.06 2.63 10.66
CA HIS A 736 16.73 2.75 10.02
C HIS A 736 16.30 4.21 9.80
N GLU A 737 16.77 5.13 10.62
CA GLU A 737 16.43 6.55 10.55
C GLU A 737 16.95 7.22 9.27
N ASP A 738 16.15 8.11 8.70
CA ASP A 738 16.58 9.00 7.61
C ASP A 738 17.05 10.32 8.23
N VAL A 739 18.37 10.51 8.33
CA VAL A 739 18.95 11.65 9.06
C VAL A 739 19.31 12.78 8.06
N PRO A 740 18.63 13.94 8.11
CA PRO A 740 18.85 15.06 7.19
C PRO A 740 20.25 15.68 7.32
N TRP A 741 20.62 16.51 6.34
CA TRP A 741 21.90 17.21 6.34
C TRP A 741 22.08 18.10 7.57
N CYS A 742 23.10 17.86 8.38
CA CYS A 742 23.31 18.57 9.64
C CYS A 742 24.79 18.89 9.87
N ARG A 743 25.11 20.17 10.11
CA ARG A 743 26.41 20.69 10.61
C ARG A 743 27.68 19.99 10.08
N GLY A 744 27.80 19.86 8.76
CA GLY A 744 29.03 19.34 8.12
C GLY A 744 29.07 17.83 7.91
N GLU A 745 28.05 17.10 8.37
CA GLU A 745 27.80 15.71 8.00
C GLU A 745 26.73 15.67 6.90
N GLY A 746 27.00 14.88 5.85
CA GLY A 746 26.08 14.73 4.72
C GLY A 746 24.82 13.95 5.09
N HIS A 747 23.85 13.95 4.20
CA HIS A 747 22.59 13.20 4.34
C HIS A 747 22.84 11.69 4.52
N LYS A 748 22.23 11.10 5.54
CA LYS A 748 22.29 9.66 5.82
C LYS A 748 20.91 9.04 5.57
N PRO A 749 20.73 8.28 4.47
CA PRO A 749 19.46 7.66 4.17
C PRO A 749 19.13 6.53 5.17
N SER A 750 17.85 6.12 5.21
CA SER A 750 17.47 4.85 5.86
C SER A 750 18.22 3.69 5.22
N ILE A 751 18.73 2.77 6.04
CA ILE A 751 19.44 1.58 5.61
C ILE A 751 18.80 0.37 6.29
N ALA A 752 18.38 -0.62 5.52
CA ALA A 752 18.02 -1.93 6.05
C ALA A 752 19.26 -2.82 6.10
N HIS A 753 19.47 -3.53 7.21
CA HIS A 753 20.61 -4.41 7.42
C HIS A 753 20.47 -5.72 6.64
N ARG A 754 19.27 -6.33 6.64
CA ARG A 754 18.88 -7.55 5.90
C ARG A 754 19.63 -8.83 6.27
N ASP A 755 20.47 -8.78 7.29
CA ASP A 755 21.17 -9.94 7.88
C ASP A 755 21.45 -9.67 9.36
N PHE A 756 20.49 -9.01 10.02
CA PHE A 756 20.54 -8.77 11.45
C PHE A 756 20.47 -10.12 12.19
N LYS A 757 21.45 -10.39 13.05
CA LYS A 757 21.57 -11.62 13.84
C LYS A 757 22.62 -11.43 14.93
N SER A 758 22.59 -12.25 15.98
CA SER A 758 23.53 -12.15 17.11
C SER A 758 25.01 -12.27 16.68
N LYS A 759 25.31 -12.95 15.58
CA LYS A 759 26.69 -13.05 15.04
C LYS A 759 27.21 -11.74 14.43
N ASN A 760 26.30 -10.87 13.99
CA ASN A 760 26.59 -9.58 13.37
C ASN A 760 26.47 -8.42 14.39
N VAL A 761 26.21 -8.73 15.66
CA VAL A 761 26.30 -7.78 16.78
C VAL A 761 27.61 -8.04 17.51
N LEU A 762 28.56 -7.10 17.47
CA LEU A 762 29.84 -7.22 18.20
C LEU A 762 29.76 -6.49 19.53
N LEU A 763 30.52 -6.96 20.52
CA LEU A 763 30.54 -6.37 21.86
C LEU A 763 31.89 -5.69 22.15
N LYS A 764 31.84 -4.40 22.52
CA LYS A 764 33.01 -3.70 23.09
C LYS A 764 33.37 -4.27 24.47
N SER A 765 34.51 -3.86 25.02
CA SER A 765 34.98 -4.32 26.34
C SER A 765 33.98 -4.07 27.49
N ASP A 766 33.17 -3.02 27.36
CA ASP A 766 32.11 -2.60 28.29
C ASP A 766 30.73 -3.18 27.96
N LEU A 767 30.64 -4.15 27.03
CA LEU A 767 29.41 -4.75 26.51
C LEU A 767 28.52 -3.80 25.69
N THR A 768 29.01 -2.62 25.32
CA THR A 768 28.30 -1.79 24.33
C THR A 768 28.24 -2.53 22.99
N ALA A 769 27.02 -2.74 22.49
CA ALA A 769 26.77 -3.43 21.24
C ALA A 769 27.04 -2.52 20.04
N VAL A 770 27.66 -3.09 18.99
CA VAL A 770 27.87 -2.44 17.70
C VAL A 770 27.44 -3.35 16.55
N LEU A 771 26.72 -2.79 15.58
CA LEU A 771 26.26 -3.55 14.40
C LEU A 771 27.36 -3.65 13.35
N ALA A 772 27.54 -4.83 12.78
CA ALA A 772 28.59 -5.18 11.84
C ALA A 772 28.06 -5.99 10.64
N ASP A 773 28.89 -6.16 9.61
CA ASP A 773 28.59 -6.94 8.40
C ASP A 773 27.43 -6.37 7.55
N PHE A 774 27.70 -5.24 6.89
CA PHE A 774 26.74 -4.57 5.99
C PHE A 774 26.78 -5.11 4.55
N GLY A 775 27.31 -6.32 4.34
CA GLY A 775 27.49 -6.90 2.99
C GLY A 775 26.19 -7.16 2.23
N LEU A 776 25.06 -7.25 2.94
CA LEU A 776 23.72 -7.38 2.35
C LEU A 776 22.83 -6.15 2.56
N ALA A 777 23.35 -5.12 3.23
CA ALA A 777 22.58 -3.94 3.59
C ALA A 777 22.18 -3.13 2.34
N VAL A 778 21.01 -2.50 2.42
CA VAL A 778 20.46 -1.68 1.32
C VAL A 778 20.14 -0.31 1.85
N ARG A 779 20.67 0.71 1.17
CA ARG A 779 20.32 2.11 1.38
C ARG A 779 19.09 2.47 0.56
N PHE A 780 18.19 3.25 1.14
CA PHE A 780 17.00 3.75 0.48
C PHE A 780 17.18 5.22 0.17
N GLU A 781 17.47 5.52 -1.10
CA GLU A 781 17.59 6.89 -1.59
C GLU A 781 16.27 7.33 -2.24
N PRO A 782 15.78 8.57 -2.01
CA PRO A 782 14.58 9.06 -2.66
C PRO A 782 14.65 8.92 -4.18
N GLY A 783 13.61 8.34 -4.78
CA GLY A 783 13.49 8.18 -6.23
C GLY A 783 14.36 7.09 -6.86
N LYS A 784 15.10 6.30 -6.07
CA LYS A 784 15.82 5.13 -6.57
C LYS A 784 15.16 3.85 -6.07
N PRO A 785 14.78 2.91 -6.96
CA PRO A 785 14.40 1.59 -6.50
C PRO A 785 15.59 0.96 -5.76
N PRO A 786 15.35 0.02 -4.82
CA PRO A 786 16.40 -0.69 -4.10
C PRO A 786 17.20 -1.66 -5.00
N GLY A 787 17.72 -1.21 -6.15
CA GLY A 787 18.59 -1.94 -7.08
C GLY A 787 18.09 -3.34 -7.52
N ASP A 788 18.97 -4.11 -8.17
CA ASP A 788 18.76 -5.54 -8.49
C ASP A 788 18.91 -6.43 -7.23
N THR A 789 18.30 -6.02 -6.11
CA THR A 789 18.44 -6.77 -4.86
C THR A 789 17.39 -7.88 -4.78
N HIS A 790 17.84 -9.14 -4.77
CA HIS A 790 16.96 -10.27 -4.50
C HIS A 790 16.32 -10.13 -3.11
N GLY A 791 14.99 -10.23 -3.01
CA GLY A 791 14.26 -10.10 -1.74
C GLY A 791 14.57 -11.19 -0.71
N GLN A 792 14.91 -12.41 -1.17
CA GLN A 792 15.21 -13.57 -0.32
C GLN A 792 16.72 -13.73 -0.05
N VAL A 793 17.29 -12.85 0.77
CA VAL A 793 18.70 -12.90 1.21
C VAL A 793 18.80 -12.76 2.73
N GLY A 794 19.96 -13.14 3.28
CA GLY A 794 20.21 -13.15 4.73
C GLY A 794 20.47 -14.57 5.26
N THR A 795 20.58 -14.69 6.58
CA THR A 795 20.75 -15.98 7.26
C THR A 795 19.39 -16.61 7.51
N ARG A 796 19.10 -17.74 6.85
CA ARG A 796 17.76 -18.39 6.80
C ARG A 796 17.04 -18.44 8.15
N ARG A 797 17.74 -18.84 9.23
CA ARG A 797 17.18 -18.96 10.59
C ARG A 797 16.59 -17.66 11.16
N TYR A 798 17.08 -16.51 10.68
CA TYR A 798 16.66 -15.18 11.12
C TYR A 798 15.76 -14.48 10.09
N MET A 799 15.44 -15.13 8.97
CA MET A 799 14.58 -14.54 7.94
C MET A 799 13.14 -14.49 8.44
N ALA A 800 12.50 -13.34 8.20
CA ALA A 800 11.08 -13.15 8.48
C ALA A 800 10.20 -14.04 7.58
N PRO A 801 8.95 -14.36 8.00
CA PRO A 801 8.03 -15.19 7.23
C PRO A 801 7.91 -14.79 5.75
N GLU A 802 7.73 -13.49 5.48
CA GLU A 802 7.57 -12.94 4.13
C GLU A 802 8.83 -13.09 3.26
N VAL A 803 10.01 -13.17 3.88
CA VAL A 803 11.29 -13.44 3.19
C VAL A 803 11.43 -14.93 2.89
N LEU A 804 11.03 -15.79 3.83
CA LEU A 804 11.01 -17.25 3.64
C LEU A 804 10.04 -17.66 2.53
N GLU A 805 8.89 -17.00 2.39
CA GLU A 805 7.93 -17.21 1.30
C GLU A 805 8.38 -16.62 -0.05
N GLY A 806 9.37 -15.72 -0.04
CA GLY A 806 9.76 -14.97 -1.24
C GLY A 806 8.73 -13.93 -1.69
N ALA A 807 7.82 -13.54 -0.79
CA ALA A 807 6.68 -12.65 -1.04
C ALA A 807 6.91 -11.23 -0.46
N ILE A 808 8.16 -10.83 -0.23
CA ILE A 808 8.50 -9.52 0.33
C ILE A 808 8.12 -8.38 -0.64
N ASN A 809 7.46 -7.36 -0.10
CA ASN A 809 7.21 -6.10 -0.79
C ASN A 809 8.52 -5.29 -0.94
N PHE A 810 8.82 -4.76 -2.11
CA PHE A 810 10.07 -4.02 -2.39
C PHE A 810 10.01 -2.55 -1.95
N GLN A 811 9.36 -2.28 -0.83
CA GLN A 811 9.27 -0.96 -0.22
C GLN A 811 10.23 -0.84 0.96
N ARG A 812 10.72 0.38 1.22
CA ARG A 812 11.64 0.68 2.34
C ARG A 812 11.16 0.04 3.64
N ASP A 813 9.92 0.33 4.03
CA ASP A 813 9.41 -0.05 5.34
C ASP A 813 9.36 -1.57 5.50
N ALA A 814 9.00 -2.32 4.45
CA ALA A 814 9.05 -3.79 4.46
C ALA A 814 10.46 -4.32 4.75
N PHE A 815 11.51 -3.73 4.16
CA PHE A 815 12.89 -4.10 4.47
C PHE A 815 13.34 -3.71 5.89
N LEU A 816 12.80 -2.64 6.46
CA LEU A 816 13.06 -2.30 7.87
C LEU A 816 12.36 -3.30 8.80
N ARG A 817 11.15 -3.76 8.46
CA ARG A 817 10.38 -4.74 9.24
C ARG A 817 11.01 -6.14 9.30
N ILE A 818 11.78 -6.55 8.30
CA ILE A 818 12.49 -7.84 8.35
C ILE A 818 13.65 -7.82 9.36
N ASP A 819 14.31 -6.66 9.54
CA ASP A 819 15.32 -6.50 10.58
C ASP A 819 14.69 -6.58 11.97
N MET A 820 13.47 -6.07 12.12
CA MET A 820 12.73 -6.11 13.40
C MET A 820 12.33 -7.52 13.80
N TYR A 821 11.94 -8.36 12.83
CA TYR A 821 11.72 -9.78 13.09
C TYR A 821 12.98 -10.46 13.64
N ALA A 822 14.11 -10.23 12.96
CA ALA A 822 15.39 -10.78 13.39
C ALA A 822 15.84 -10.22 14.74
N MET A 823 15.53 -8.95 15.04
CA MET A 823 15.77 -8.34 16.34
C MET A 823 15.03 -9.04 17.47
N GLY A 824 13.77 -9.44 17.26
CA GLY A 824 13.02 -10.23 18.24
C GLY A 824 13.74 -11.54 18.58
N LEU A 825 14.27 -12.23 17.57
CA LEU A 825 15.05 -13.45 17.77
C LEU A 825 16.34 -13.21 18.56
N VAL A 826 17.07 -12.11 18.29
CA VAL A 826 18.31 -11.77 19.02
C VAL A 826 18.03 -11.36 20.46
N LEU A 827 16.93 -10.64 20.72
CA LEU A 827 16.48 -10.33 22.07
C LEU A 827 16.10 -11.61 22.84
N TRP A 828 15.50 -12.60 22.19
CA TRP A 828 15.25 -13.91 22.80
C TRP A 828 16.55 -14.64 23.17
N GLU A 829 17.59 -14.58 22.32
CA GLU A 829 18.90 -15.14 22.65
C GLU A 829 19.54 -14.46 23.88
N LEU A 830 19.35 -13.15 24.04
CA LEU A 830 19.80 -12.43 25.25
C LEU A 830 19.05 -12.91 26.50
N VAL A 831 17.71 -12.97 26.42
CA VAL A 831 16.85 -13.40 27.53
C VAL A 831 17.17 -14.82 27.95
N SER A 832 17.41 -15.73 27.00
CA SER A 832 17.70 -17.14 27.28
C SER A 832 18.99 -17.38 28.06
N ARG A 833 19.90 -16.38 28.08
CA ARG A 833 21.18 -16.41 28.79
C ARG A 833 21.24 -15.45 29.97
N CYS A 834 20.10 -14.90 30.39
CA CYS A 834 20.01 -13.95 31.49
C CYS A 834 19.75 -14.63 32.84
N LYS A 835 20.58 -14.34 33.84
CA LYS A 835 20.40 -14.76 35.23
C LYS A 835 19.63 -13.70 36.03
N ALA A 836 18.36 -13.47 35.67
CA ALA A 836 17.47 -12.57 36.41
C ALA A 836 16.24 -13.28 36.98
N ALA A 837 15.81 -14.37 36.35
CA ALA A 837 14.73 -15.22 36.84
C ALA A 837 15.27 -16.35 37.74
N ASP A 838 14.45 -16.78 38.70
CA ASP A 838 14.73 -17.97 39.51
C ASP A 838 14.60 -19.23 38.65
N GLY A 839 15.73 -19.92 38.42
CA GLY A 839 15.80 -21.15 37.63
C GLY A 839 17.20 -21.42 37.07
N PRO A 840 17.46 -22.62 36.52
CA PRO A 840 18.68 -22.88 35.77
C PRO A 840 18.68 -22.08 34.47
N VAL A 841 19.83 -21.51 34.11
CA VAL A 841 20.06 -20.91 32.79
C VAL A 841 20.61 -21.98 31.87
N ASP A 842 19.83 -22.36 30.87
CA ASP A 842 20.19 -23.44 29.94
C ASP A 842 21.38 -23.08 29.04
N GLU A 843 21.98 -24.09 28.41
CA GLU A 843 23.02 -23.87 27.41
C GLU A 843 22.52 -22.99 26.26
N TYR A 844 23.44 -22.25 25.64
CA TYR A 844 23.09 -21.39 24.52
C TYR A 844 22.63 -22.23 23.32
N MET A 845 21.45 -21.89 22.81
CA MET A 845 20.87 -22.45 21.59
C MET A 845 20.52 -21.33 20.61
N LEU A 846 20.65 -21.60 19.32
CA LEU A 846 20.17 -20.70 18.28
C LEU A 846 18.63 -20.71 18.24
N PRO A 847 17.98 -19.66 17.72
CA PRO A 847 16.54 -19.64 17.52
C PRO A 847 16.09 -20.84 16.69
N PHE A 848 15.07 -21.59 17.12
CA PHE A 848 14.59 -22.81 16.47
C PHE A 848 15.55 -24.02 16.49
N GLU A 849 16.65 -23.99 17.25
CA GLU A 849 17.59 -25.13 17.30
C GLU A 849 17.00 -26.37 17.98
N GLU A 850 16.09 -26.18 18.93
CA GLU A 850 15.42 -27.28 19.64
C GLU A 850 14.46 -28.05 18.71
N GLU A 851 13.77 -27.35 17.81
CA GLU A 851 12.71 -27.90 16.97
C GLU A 851 13.22 -28.51 15.66
N ILE A 852 14.21 -27.87 15.03
CA ILE A 852 14.70 -28.25 13.69
C ILE A 852 16.23 -28.40 13.63
N GLY A 853 16.90 -28.42 14.78
CA GLY A 853 18.35 -28.62 14.87
C GLY A 853 19.18 -27.43 14.40
N GLN A 854 20.50 -27.65 14.32
CA GLN A 854 21.49 -26.58 14.10
C GLN A 854 21.59 -26.10 12.64
N HIS A 855 21.22 -26.93 11.67
CA HIS A 855 21.38 -26.65 10.23
C HIS A 855 20.09 -26.90 9.43
N PRO A 856 19.02 -26.12 9.67
CA PRO A 856 17.73 -26.35 9.03
C PRO A 856 17.76 -26.00 7.55
N SER A 857 16.97 -26.75 6.77
CA SER A 857 16.68 -26.42 5.37
C SER A 857 15.76 -25.20 5.27
N LEU A 858 15.61 -24.66 4.04
CA LEU A 858 14.67 -23.56 3.81
C LEU A 858 13.22 -24.04 4.03
N GLU A 859 12.93 -25.26 3.60
CA GLU A 859 11.61 -25.90 3.66
C GLU A 859 11.20 -26.17 5.13
N GLU A 860 12.13 -26.61 5.97
CA GLU A 860 11.88 -26.80 7.41
C GLU A 860 11.55 -25.48 8.10
N LEU A 861 12.26 -24.41 7.75
CA LEU A 861 11.98 -23.08 8.27
C LEU A 861 10.65 -22.53 7.76
N GLN A 862 10.31 -22.73 6.48
CA GLN A 862 8.97 -22.38 5.96
C GLN A 862 7.88 -23.13 6.74
N GLU A 863 8.04 -24.44 6.94
CA GLU A 863 7.06 -25.24 7.67
C GLU A 863 6.86 -24.73 9.11
N VAL A 864 7.95 -24.47 9.84
CA VAL A 864 7.88 -24.07 11.25
C VAL A 864 7.48 -22.60 11.41
N VAL A 865 8.11 -21.68 10.67
CA VAL A 865 7.96 -20.23 10.86
C VAL A 865 6.75 -19.67 10.12
N VAL A 866 6.48 -20.16 8.91
CA VAL A 866 5.42 -19.64 8.03
C VAL A 866 4.13 -20.41 8.25
N HIS A 867 4.16 -21.73 8.03
CA HIS A 867 2.94 -22.55 8.04
C HIS A 867 2.43 -22.84 9.46
N LYS A 868 3.31 -23.27 10.36
CA LYS A 868 2.96 -23.52 11.78
C LYS A 868 2.99 -22.27 12.64
N LYS A 869 3.51 -21.15 12.11
CA LYS A 869 3.65 -19.86 12.82
C LYS A 869 4.36 -19.97 14.17
N MET A 870 5.29 -20.92 14.29
CA MET A 870 6.02 -21.14 15.53
C MET A 870 7.06 -20.04 15.76
N ARG A 871 7.39 -19.82 17.03
CA ARG A 871 8.43 -18.92 17.54
C ARG A 871 9.24 -19.65 18.62
N PRO A 872 10.49 -19.24 18.89
CA PRO A 872 11.26 -19.81 19.99
C PRO A 872 10.50 -19.68 21.32
N ALA A 873 10.46 -20.76 22.10
CA ALA A 873 9.64 -20.80 23.32
C ALA A 873 10.10 -19.77 24.37
N ILE A 874 9.13 -19.04 24.93
CA ILE A 874 9.33 -18.20 26.12
C ILE A 874 9.07 -19.07 27.35
N LYS A 875 10.05 -19.14 28.25
CA LYS A 875 9.97 -20.02 29.43
C LYS A 875 9.19 -19.35 30.57
N ASP A 876 8.28 -20.08 31.20
CA ASP A 876 7.43 -19.57 32.29
C ASP A 876 8.19 -18.86 33.41
N HIS A 877 9.40 -19.32 33.73
CA HIS A 877 10.19 -18.70 34.79
C HIS A 877 10.72 -17.31 34.39
N TRP A 878 10.93 -17.01 33.11
CA TRP A 878 11.30 -15.67 32.64
C TRP A 878 10.20 -14.66 32.94
N LEU A 879 8.94 -15.05 32.76
CA LEU A 879 7.76 -14.22 33.01
C LEU A 879 7.56 -13.87 34.49
N LYS A 880 8.22 -14.58 35.42
CA LYS A 880 8.18 -14.27 36.85
C LYS A 880 9.02 -13.04 37.22
N HIS A 881 10.03 -12.69 36.42
CA HIS A 881 10.83 -11.49 36.62
C HIS A 881 10.18 -10.33 35.86
N PRO A 882 9.76 -9.23 36.54
CA PRO A 882 8.94 -8.18 35.92
C PRO A 882 9.62 -7.51 34.72
N GLY A 883 10.95 -7.34 34.78
CA GLY A 883 11.71 -6.80 33.65
C GLY A 883 11.79 -7.77 32.47
N LEU A 884 11.95 -9.07 32.72
CA LEU A 884 12.05 -10.05 31.64
C LEU A 884 10.67 -10.27 30.99
N ALA A 885 9.59 -10.25 31.77
CA ALA A 885 8.23 -10.28 31.26
C ALA A 885 7.97 -9.15 30.25
N GLN A 886 8.34 -7.91 30.57
CA GLN A 886 8.17 -6.78 29.66
C GLN A 886 9.03 -6.90 28.39
N LEU A 887 10.24 -7.48 28.50
CA LEU A 887 11.07 -7.77 27.34
C LEU A 887 10.51 -8.91 26.49
N CYS A 888 9.90 -9.93 27.10
CA CYS A 888 9.21 -11.00 26.38
C CYS A 888 8.06 -10.45 25.52
N VAL A 889 7.26 -9.52 26.06
CA VAL A 889 6.23 -8.81 25.26
C VAL A 889 6.87 -8.04 24.12
N THR A 890 7.98 -7.33 24.38
CA THR A 890 8.71 -6.59 23.32
C THR A 890 9.22 -7.54 22.23
N ILE A 891 9.74 -8.71 22.60
CA ILE A 891 10.18 -9.76 21.69
C ILE A 891 9.01 -10.25 20.83
N GLU A 892 7.86 -10.51 21.44
CA GLU A 892 6.66 -10.98 20.77
C GLU A 892 6.15 -10.00 19.71
N GLU A 893 6.13 -8.71 20.04
CA GLU A 893 5.78 -7.67 19.08
C GLU A 893 6.87 -7.47 18.00
N CYS A 894 8.15 -7.69 18.29
CA CYS A 894 9.21 -7.60 17.28
C CYS A 894 9.09 -8.69 16.21
N TRP A 895 8.76 -9.93 16.59
CA TRP A 895 8.70 -11.07 15.68
C TRP A 895 7.28 -11.46 15.26
N ASP A 896 6.35 -10.51 15.32
CA ASP A 896 4.97 -10.72 14.88
C ASP A 896 4.95 -11.32 13.47
N HIS A 897 3.99 -12.23 13.25
CA HIS A 897 3.81 -12.86 11.96
C HIS A 897 3.43 -11.84 10.89
N ASP A 898 2.64 -10.81 11.23
CA ASP A 898 2.37 -9.66 10.40
C ASP A 898 3.54 -8.66 10.46
N ALA A 899 4.09 -8.30 9.30
CA ALA A 899 5.21 -7.35 9.22
C ALA A 899 4.82 -5.92 9.66
N GLU A 900 3.57 -5.50 9.41
CA GLU A 900 3.12 -4.13 9.74
C GLU A 900 2.91 -3.93 11.23
N ALA A 901 2.54 -5.00 11.95
CA ALA A 901 2.34 -5.02 13.40
C ALA A 901 3.65 -4.94 14.19
N ARG A 902 4.81 -5.17 13.55
CA ARG A 902 6.09 -5.21 14.25
C ARG A 902 6.46 -3.84 14.82
N LEU A 903 7.19 -3.82 15.94
CA LEU A 903 7.75 -2.58 16.49
C LEU A 903 8.76 -1.93 15.54
N SER A 904 9.03 -0.64 15.72
CA SER A 904 10.21 0.02 15.17
C SER A 904 11.40 -0.12 16.13
N ALA A 905 12.63 -0.03 15.62
CA ALA A 905 13.83 -0.14 16.45
C ALA A 905 13.90 0.98 17.52
N GLY A 906 13.43 2.18 17.20
CA GLY A 906 13.35 3.29 18.16
C GLY A 906 12.38 3.00 19.31
N CYS A 907 11.22 2.38 19.04
CA CYS A 907 10.30 1.97 20.10
C CYS A 907 10.90 0.90 21.02
N VAL A 908 11.68 -0.04 20.46
CA VAL A 908 12.39 -1.05 21.26
C VAL A 908 13.44 -0.40 22.16
N GLU A 909 14.24 0.55 21.63
CA GLU A 909 15.21 1.31 22.42
C GLU A 909 14.55 2.01 23.61
N GLU A 910 13.47 2.74 23.37
CA GLU A 910 12.75 3.47 24.42
C GLU A 910 12.19 2.52 25.49
N ARG A 911 11.54 1.43 25.08
CA ARG A 911 10.99 0.42 26.00
C ARG A 911 12.09 -0.21 26.87
N VAL A 912 13.22 -0.61 26.29
CA VAL A 912 14.33 -1.20 27.05
C VAL A 912 14.88 -0.20 28.07
N SER A 913 15.03 1.07 27.68
CA SER A 913 15.50 2.15 28.56
C SER A 913 14.55 2.38 29.75
N LEU A 914 13.24 2.38 29.52
CA LEU A 914 12.21 2.51 30.56
C LEU A 914 12.22 1.30 31.51
N VAL A 915 12.30 0.09 30.97
CA VAL A 915 12.33 -1.16 31.74
C VAL A 915 13.56 -1.21 32.66
N ARG A 916 14.72 -0.79 32.16
CA ARG A 916 15.95 -0.69 32.96
C ARG A 916 15.81 0.28 34.15
N ARG A 917 15.14 1.42 33.95
CA ARG A 917 14.94 2.43 35.01
C ARG A 917 13.93 1.98 36.07
N SER A 918 12.84 1.32 35.65
CA SER A 918 11.78 0.85 36.53
C SER A 918 12.29 -0.23 37.52
N VAL A 919 13.07 -1.19 37.03
CA VAL A 919 13.54 -2.33 37.85
C VAL A 919 14.67 -1.93 38.82
N ASN A 920 15.51 -0.96 38.46
CA ASN A 920 16.59 -0.47 39.33
C ASN A 920 16.12 0.56 40.39
N GLY A 921 14.86 1.02 40.32
CA GLY A 921 14.32 2.11 41.14
C GLY A 921 13.83 1.75 42.56
N THR A 922 13.97 0.51 43.02
CA THR A 922 13.44 0.06 44.33
C THR A 922 14.37 0.27 45.53
N THR A 923 15.22 1.31 45.50
CA THR A 923 15.87 1.81 46.73
C THR A 923 15.73 3.34 46.87
N SER A 924 14.77 3.74 47.71
CA SER A 924 14.59 5.06 48.34
C SER A 924 14.05 6.23 47.49
N ASP A 925 12.78 6.56 47.75
CA ASP A 925 12.07 7.85 47.65
C ASP A 925 12.32 8.79 46.43
N CYS A 926 11.38 8.78 45.48
CA CYS A 926 10.57 9.97 45.18
C CYS A 926 9.33 9.62 44.34
N LEU A 927 8.15 9.72 44.95
CA LEU A 927 6.87 9.88 44.26
C LEU A 927 6.83 11.28 43.63
N VAL A 928 7.06 11.37 42.31
CA VAL A 928 6.63 12.52 41.50
C VAL A 928 5.90 12.03 40.25
N SER A 929 4.57 12.04 40.38
CA SER A 929 3.52 12.28 39.40
C SER A 929 3.94 12.49 37.93
N LEU A 930 3.56 11.54 37.06
CA LEU A 930 3.21 11.82 35.67
C LEU A 930 1.82 12.50 35.66
N VAL A 931 1.80 13.83 35.55
CA VAL A 931 0.55 14.59 35.38
C VAL A 931 0.13 14.59 33.91
N THR A 932 -0.98 13.90 33.69
CA THR A 932 -2.03 14.23 32.73
C THR A 932 -2.45 15.70 32.79
N SER A 933 -2.53 16.38 31.64
CA SER A 933 -3.35 17.60 31.50
C SER A 933 -3.91 17.61 30.07
N VAL A 934 -5.19 17.88 29.80
CA VAL A 934 -6.03 18.92 30.41
C VAL A 934 -7.52 18.51 30.41
N THR A 935 -8.19 18.65 31.56
CA THR A 935 -9.57 19.14 31.63
C THR A 935 -9.66 20.22 32.73
N ASN A 936 -10.25 21.36 32.38
CA ASN A 936 -10.56 22.48 33.26
C ASN A 936 -11.57 22.07 34.34
N VAL A 937 -11.30 22.41 35.60
CA VAL A 937 -12.35 22.66 36.61
C VAL A 937 -11.93 23.83 37.50
N ASP A 938 -12.92 24.67 37.77
CA ASP A 938 -12.92 25.98 38.40
C ASP A 938 -12.22 26.10 39.77
N LEU A 939 -11.67 27.29 40.02
CA LEU A 939 -11.22 27.76 41.33
C LEU A 939 -12.41 28.23 42.18
N PRO A 940 -12.48 27.92 43.49
CA PRO A 940 -13.47 28.50 44.38
C PRO A 940 -13.07 29.92 44.83
N PRO A 941 -14.03 30.81 45.11
CA PRO A 941 -13.75 32.20 45.46
C PRO A 941 -13.31 32.34 46.92
N LYS A 942 -12.32 33.21 47.16
CA LYS A 942 -12.07 33.78 48.49
C LYS A 942 -13.07 34.89 48.72
N GLU A 943 -13.92 34.71 49.72
CA GLU A 943 -14.79 35.75 50.28
C GLU A 943 -13.97 36.92 50.80
N SER A 944 -14.46 38.12 50.51
CA SER A 944 -14.12 39.35 51.22
C SER A 944 -15.40 40.00 51.72
N SER A 945 -15.53 40.07 53.05
CA SER A 945 -16.17 41.16 53.79
C SER A 945 -17.67 41.44 53.55
N ILE A 946 -18.52 40.90 54.42
CA ILE A 946 -19.40 41.57 55.43
C ILE A 946 -20.44 40.57 55.91
#